data_AF-A0A9D7CZ62-F1
#
_entry.id   AF-A0A9D7CZ62-F1
#
_cell.length_a   1.000
_cell.length_b   1.000
_cell.length_c   1.000
_cell.angle_alpha   90.00
_cell.angle_beta   90.00
_cell.angle_gamma   90.00
#
_symmetry.space_group_name_H-M   'P 1'
#
loop_
_entity.id
_entity.type
_entity.pdbx_description
1 polymer ?
#
loop_
_entity_poly.entity_id
_entity_poly.type
_entity_poly.pdbx_seq_one_letter_code
_entity_poly.pdbx_strand_id
1 'polypeptide(L)'
;MPHDAASEPEPKRVPGLSLLADVRVGETLPVLALTANVFILLCAYYLLKVAREPLILASGSANVKSYAAAGQALVLVVVSQLYGALAGRLDRIRLVTSVTLFFVSNLVLFAVLAQAGASIGVPFFLWVGIFNLMVIAQFWSFAADLYSSEDGKRLFPIVGLGSSVGAIAGSTWAKRLVGLGPATLMATGAVLLVVSLLLTRFVHKSSLLRRAKSAADAAENGQTPPPEAQELGGPSGAKLIVTDRFLVGVAVLMLLINVVNTTGEKPLRPRTAGSRAARHGGARRVHRREEGGVFYLRKRGRRPPSDVRGLARLEASGAHHRAYAGAARFALRVRLLGHHADFERHLRGEGGRKQPRLLAAKHGSSDAVARDLARREVQGEGDHRHLHRARWRRGRGGRRGVRRAASTHDAGPRARERGDGVPVARRGDLRRARIRQARSGQRGEGVMRRRAAAAFALVLMMATPAMAQQPPAPAAAPTPPPRSADEPRALPDYDGRGKSPATFGDVALWVPRVLFSPLYFVSEYVIRRPLGWLIATAEQKQWPSAIFDFFTFDKERTTGLLPTAFVDFGFRPSVGLYFFANDTFAKRNDLKLFATTWGSDWLSLSAADRVHFWRREAPASAGGGVLSEGSGQLRVSYLRRPDYLFHGFGPTSRPEDAGRYAQRRVDVAPSFDLLPMRALRIRTEAGARFFHYEEDSCCDDPSVVTRAAQGAYPVPPGLARNYSIGYGRAELIVDTRPRRPRPQHGVRLMTHAEHDTNLRGEPGSWIKYGGAVGGFVDLTGTERVVGLTLEADFVDPVAGAPPPFSEQVVLGGTGMLRGFRPGRLHGRSGAAATLSYEWPIWAFLSGTAHGALGNAWGPGLRGFDPELLRLSSGIGIRTRSSPDHQFEILAGFGTEPIGRNFEVSQFRLVFGATRGF
;
A
#
# COMPACT_ATOMS: atom_id res chain seq x y z
N MET A 1 18.08 -16.47 62.84
CA MET A 1 18.54 -17.24 61.66
C MET A 1 17.31 -17.63 60.87
N PRO A 2 17.07 -17.10 59.66
CA PRO A 2 16.05 -17.66 58.78
C PRO A 2 16.68 -18.65 57.79
N HIS A 3 16.00 -19.77 57.61
CA HIS A 3 16.27 -20.82 56.65
C HIS A 3 16.27 -20.31 55.21
N ASP A 4 17.31 -20.68 54.45
CA ASP A 4 17.38 -20.52 52.99
C ASP A 4 16.30 -21.37 52.31
N ALA A 5 15.30 -20.72 51.73
CA ALA A 5 14.46 -21.32 50.71
C ALA A 5 15.20 -21.20 49.37
N ALA A 6 15.78 -22.31 48.92
CA ALA A 6 16.41 -22.44 47.62
C ALA A 6 15.43 -22.02 46.51
N SER A 7 15.76 -20.92 45.83
CA SER A 7 15.13 -20.54 44.57
C SER A 7 15.37 -21.65 43.54
N GLU A 8 14.31 -22.31 43.07
CA GLU A 8 14.41 -23.17 41.89
C GLU A 8 15.02 -22.36 40.74
N PRO A 9 16.09 -22.83 40.08
CA PRO A 9 16.75 -22.09 39.04
C PRO A 9 15.83 -21.93 37.82
N GLU A 10 15.58 -20.68 37.42
CA GLU A 10 14.84 -20.34 36.20
C GLU A 10 15.43 -21.13 35.01
N PRO A 11 14.62 -21.88 34.23
CA PRO A 11 15.15 -22.76 33.20
C PRO A 11 15.90 -21.95 32.15
N LYS A 12 17.22 -22.16 32.07
CA LYS A 12 18.12 -21.48 31.14
C LYS A 12 17.52 -21.55 29.72
N ARG A 13 17.35 -20.39 29.07
CA ARG A 13 16.87 -20.26 27.70
C ARG A 13 18.05 -20.20 26.73
N VAL A 14 17.89 -20.76 25.52
CA VAL A 14 18.96 -20.77 24.51
C VAL A 14 18.97 -19.45 23.73
N PRO A 15 20.06 -18.67 23.72
CA PRO A 15 20.14 -17.43 22.94
C PRO A 15 20.00 -17.72 21.44
N GLY A 16 19.08 -17.03 20.74
CA GLY A 16 18.89 -17.09 19.29
C GLY A 16 17.60 -17.80 18.83
N LEU A 17 17.24 -18.94 19.44
CA LEU A 17 15.94 -19.61 19.18
C LEU A 17 14.79 -18.99 19.99
N SER A 18 15.11 -18.31 21.10
CA SER A 18 14.15 -17.58 21.96
C SER A 18 13.41 -16.44 21.25
N LEU A 19 13.92 -15.98 20.10
CA LEU A 19 13.27 -14.95 19.26
C LEU A 19 12.07 -15.51 18.47
N LEU A 20 12.07 -16.83 18.19
CA LEU A 20 11.05 -17.51 17.37
C LEU A 20 10.09 -18.34 18.22
N ALA A 21 10.59 -19.02 19.27
CA ALA A 21 9.74 -19.56 20.32
C ALA A 21 10.52 -19.84 21.62
N ASP A 22 9.78 -20.04 22.71
CA ASP A 22 10.33 -20.25 24.03
C ASP A 22 10.85 -21.70 24.20
N VAL A 23 12.09 -21.96 23.77
CA VAL A 23 12.77 -23.27 23.83
C VAL A 23 13.67 -23.37 25.07
N ARG A 24 13.44 -24.36 25.94
CA ARG A 24 14.25 -24.57 27.16
C ARG A 24 15.53 -25.36 26.88
N VAL A 25 16.56 -25.17 27.71
CA VAL A 25 17.81 -25.98 27.64
C VAL A 25 17.46 -27.46 27.82
N GLY A 26 17.80 -28.26 26.82
CA GLY A 26 17.41 -29.66 26.72
C GLY A 26 16.38 -29.92 25.61
N GLU A 27 15.49 -29.01 25.26
CA GLU A 27 14.44 -29.24 24.24
C GLU A 27 14.91 -29.00 22.80
N THR A 28 16.10 -28.41 22.61
CA THR A 28 16.59 -27.95 21.31
C THR A 28 16.77 -29.09 20.29
N LEU A 29 17.43 -30.18 20.68
CA LEU A 29 17.73 -31.29 19.77
C LEU A 29 16.47 -32.00 19.24
N PRO A 30 15.48 -32.41 20.07
CA PRO A 30 14.27 -33.07 19.56
C PRO A 30 13.40 -32.13 18.73
N VAL A 31 13.34 -30.84 19.06
CA VAL A 31 12.59 -29.84 18.28
C VAL A 31 13.23 -29.62 16.92
N LEU A 32 14.56 -29.46 16.85
CA LEU A 32 15.29 -29.33 15.58
C LEU A 32 15.20 -30.60 14.73
N ALA A 33 15.30 -31.78 15.34
CA ALA A 33 15.15 -33.04 14.63
C ALA A 33 13.72 -33.23 14.08
N LEU A 34 12.69 -32.82 14.83
CA LEU A 34 11.31 -32.84 14.35
C LEU A 34 11.06 -31.79 13.26
N THR A 35 11.67 -30.61 13.37
CA THR A 35 11.65 -29.55 12.35
C THR A 35 12.34 -30.01 11.05
N ALA A 36 13.50 -30.66 11.16
CA ALA A 36 14.19 -31.26 10.03
C ALA A 36 13.37 -32.39 9.39
N ASN A 37 12.68 -33.20 10.20
CA ASN A 37 11.83 -34.28 9.71
C ASN A 37 10.69 -33.76 8.84
N VAL A 38 9.91 -32.78 9.31
CA VAL A 38 8.82 -32.19 8.52
C VAL A 38 9.34 -31.42 7.32
N PHE A 39 10.51 -30.77 7.43
CA PHE A 39 11.18 -30.13 6.30
C PHE A 39 11.45 -31.15 5.17
N ILE A 40 12.04 -32.31 5.49
CA ILE A 40 12.36 -33.35 4.50
C ILE A 40 11.08 -33.97 3.93
N LEU A 41 10.08 -34.23 4.77
CA LEU A 41 8.80 -34.81 4.38
C LEU A 41 8.05 -33.91 3.39
N LEU A 42 7.98 -32.61 3.67
CA LEU A 42 7.37 -31.62 2.77
C LEU A 42 8.22 -31.39 1.52
N CYS A 43 9.55 -31.44 1.64
CA CYS A 43 10.45 -31.40 0.48
C CYS A 43 10.15 -32.57 -0.48
N ALA A 44 10.03 -33.79 0.05
CA ALA A 44 9.68 -34.98 -0.72
C ALA A 44 8.30 -34.84 -1.38
N TYR A 45 7.29 -34.41 -0.64
CA TYR A 45 5.94 -34.20 -1.21
C TYR A 45 5.93 -33.17 -2.35
N TYR A 46 6.51 -31.99 -2.12
CA TYR A 46 6.51 -30.94 -3.14
C TYR A 46 7.37 -31.30 -4.36
N LEU A 47 8.37 -32.16 -4.18
CA LEU A 47 9.12 -32.75 -5.28
C LEU A 47 8.26 -33.71 -6.11
N LEU A 48 7.54 -34.63 -5.45
CA LEU A 48 6.65 -35.59 -6.10
C LEU A 48 5.43 -34.93 -6.76
N LYS A 49 4.96 -33.81 -6.20
CA LYS A 49 3.87 -33.00 -6.78
C LYS A 49 4.24 -32.50 -8.19
N VAL A 50 5.48 -32.07 -8.40
CA VAL A 50 5.96 -31.59 -9.70
C VAL A 50 6.04 -32.74 -10.73
N ALA A 51 6.34 -33.96 -10.30
CA ALA A 51 6.28 -35.15 -11.16
C ALA A 51 4.83 -35.56 -11.50
N ARG A 52 3.92 -35.42 -10.53
CA ARG A 52 2.52 -35.83 -10.63
C ARG A 52 1.76 -35.08 -11.73
N GLU A 53 1.92 -33.76 -11.80
CA GLU A 53 1.10 -32.91 -12.67
C GLU A 53 1.31 -33.14 -14.18
N PRO A 54 2.54 -33.29 -14.71
CA PRO A 54 2.76 -33.62 -16.11
C PRO A 54 2.30 -35.04 -16.47
N LEU A 55 2.50 -36.02 -15.58
CA LEU A 55 2.18 -37.42 -15.86
C LEU A 55 0.67 -37.65 -16.06
N ILE A 56 -0.20 -36.97 -15.28
CA ILE A 56 -1.65 -37.07 -15.47
C ILE A 56 -2.10 -36.40 -16.77
N LEU A 57 -1.49 -35.27 -17.13
CA LEU A 57 -1.78 -34.53 -18.37
C LEU A 57 -1.32 -35.29 -19.61
N ALA A 58 -0.24 -36.05 -19.52
CA ALA A 58 0.23 -36.93 -20.60
C ALA A 58 -0.70 -38.14 -20.80
N SER A 59 -1.35 -38.62 -19.73
CA SER A 59 -2.20 -39.84 -19.76
C SER A 59 -3.66 -39.62 -20.17
N GLY A 60 -4.15 -38.37 -20.33
CA GLY A 60 -5.53 -38.13 -20.77
C GLY A 60 -6.01 -36.67 -20.78
N SER A 61 -7.21 -36.45 -21.32
CA SER A 61 -7.85 -35.13 -21.43
C SER A 61 -8.13 -34.48 -20.07
N ALA A 62 -8.35 -33.17 -20.04
CA ALA A 62 -8.57 -32.40 -18.80
C ALA A 62 -9.71 -32.96 -17.90
N ASN A 63 -10.63 -33.75 -18.45
CA ASN A 63 -11.71 -34.41 -17.73
C ASN A 63 -11.20 -35.53 -16.80
N VAL A 64 -10.13 -36.22 -17.17
CA VAL A 64 -9.53 -37.31 -16.39
C VAL A 64 -9.01 -36.80 -15.04
N LYS A 65 -8.50 -35.57 -14.97
CA LYS A 65 -8.05 -34.95 -13.70
C LYS A 65 -9.22 -34.77 -12.72
N SER A 66 -10.39 -34.34 -13.20
CA SER A 66 -11.58 -34.13 -12.36
C SER A 66 -12.14 -35.46 -11.85
N TYR A 67 -12.22 -36.48 -12.71
CA TYR A 67 -12.66 -37.83 -12.30
C TYR A 67 -11.65 -38.50 -11.36
N ALA A 68 -10.34 -38.31 -11.58
CA ALA A 68 -9.31 -38.81 -10.69
C ALA A 68 -9.36 -38.16 -9.31
N ALA A 69 -9.73 -36.87 -9.20
CA ALA A 69 -9.92 -36.22 -7.90
C ALA A 69 -11.11 -36.83 -7.12
N ALA A 70 -12.23 -37.11 -7.80
CA ALA A 70 -13.36 -37.81 -7.21
C ALA A 70 -12.99 -39.26 -6.80
N GLY A 71 -12.25 -39.97 -7.66
CA GLY A 71 -11.70 -41.29 -7.35
C GLY A 71 -10.76 -41.27 -6.14
N GLN A 72 -9.92 -40.24 -6.01
CA GLN A 72 -9.04 -40.07 -4.86
C GLN A 72 -9.82 -39.95 -3.55
N ALA A 73 -10.93 -39.21 -3.55
CA ALA A 73 -11.77 -39.06 -2.36
C ALA A 73 -12.37 -40.39 -1.93
N LEU A 74 -12.89 -41.19 -2.88
CA LEU A 74 -13.46 -42.51 -2.59
C LEU A 74 -12.39 -43.48 -2.04
N VAL A 75 -11.22 -43.51 -2.66
CA VAL A 75 -10.10 -44.35 -2.19
C VAL A 75 -9.65 -43.91 -0.80
N LEU A 76 -9.60 -42.60 -0.51
CA LEU A 76 -9.20 -42.10 0.79
C LEU A 76 -10.16 -42.54 1.91
N VAL A 77 -11.47 -42.68 1.63
CA VAL A 77 -12.42 -43.26 2.60
C VAL A 77 -11.97 -44.67 2.97
N VAL A 78 -11.75 -45.55 1.99
CA VAL A 78 -11.31 -46.94 2.24
C VAL A 78 -9.96 -46.98 2.97
N VAL A 79 -9.00 -46.20 2.49
CA VAL A 79 -7.65 -46.13 3.08
C VAL A 79 -7.68 -45.60 4.51
N SER A 80 -8.53 -44.62 4.82
CA SER A 80 -8.68 -44.09 6.18
C SER A 80 -9.22 -45.14 7.16
N GLN A 81 -10.15 -45.99 6.72
CA GLN A 81 -10.68 -47.09 7.54
C GLN A 81 -9.61 -48.16 7.77
N LEU A 82 -8.88 -48.54 6.72
CA LEU A 82 -7.75 -49.47 6.82
C LEU A 82 -6.66 -48.95 7.76
N TYR A 83 -6.32 -47.66 7.66
CA TYR A 83 -5.35 -47.02 8.55
C TYR A 83 -5.84 -47.03 10.00
N GLY A 84 -7.12 -46.72 10.26
CA GLY A 84 -7.71 -46.79 11.59
C GLY A 84 -7.69 -48.19 12.19
N ALA A 85 -8.02 -49.21 11.39
CA ALA A 85 -7.96 -50.61 11.82
C ALA A 85 -6.52 -51.06 12.13
N LEU A 86 -5.54 -50.61 11.34
CA LEU A 86 -4.13 -50.91 11.55
C LEU A 86 -3.55 -50.16 12.76
N ALA A 87 -3.99 -48.92 12.99
CA ALA A 87 -3.62 -48.11 14.14
C ALA A 87 -4.10 -48.71 15.46
N GLY A 88 -5.20 -49.46 15.46
CA GLY A 88 -5.67 -50.20 16.63
C GLY A 88 -4.90 -51.51 16.91
N ARG A 89 -4.02 -51.97 16.01
CA ARG A 89 -3.29 -53.23 16.14
C ARG A 89 -1.77 -53.08 16.29
N LEU A 90 -1.22 -51.94 15.91
CA LEU A 90 0.22 -51.70 15.90
C LEU A 90 0.59 -50.53 16.81
N ASP A 91 1.70 -50.68 17.53
CA ASP A 91 2.32 -49.57 18.25
C ASP A 91 2.58 -48.40 17.31
N ARG A 92 2.42 -47.19 17.81
CA ARG A 92 2.53 -45.96 17.02
C ARG A 92 3.75 -45.90 16.11
N ILE A 93 4.94 -46.23 16.63
CA ILE A 93 6.18 -46.18 15.85
C ILE A 93 6.26 -47.29 14.80
N ARG A 94 5.68 -48.46 15.07
CA ARG A 94 5.58 -49.58 14.12
C ARG A 94 4.61 -49.26 13.00
N LEU A 95 3.46 -48.65 13.33
CA LEU A 95 2.51 -48.14 12.34
C LEU A 95 3.19 -47.12 11.43
N VAL A 96 3.82 -46.10 12.03
CA VAL A 96 4.52 -45.03 11.30
C VAL A 96 5.59 -45.60 10.37
N THR A 97 6.41 -46.52 10.88
CA THR A 97 7.45 -47.17 10.08
C THR A 97 6.86 -47.98 8.93
N SER A 98 5.87 -48.83 9.21
CA SER A 98 5.30 -49.75 8.21
C SER A 98 4.64 -48.99 7.07
N VAL A 99 3.87 -47.95 7.40
CA VAL A 99 3.19 -47.10 6.41
C VAL A 99 4.21 -46.30 5.58
N THR A 100 5.25 -45.72 6.21
CA THR A 100 6.30 -45.02 5.45
C THR A 100 7.08 -45.96 4.55
N LEU A 101 7.42 -47.18 5.01
CA LEU A 101 8.09 -48.18 4.18
C LEU A 101 7.23 -48.65 3.01
N PHE A 102 5.91 -48.82 3.21
CA PHE A 102 4.96 -49.09 2.14
C PHE A 102 4.95 -47.97 1.09
N PHE A 103 5.01 -46.70 1.50
CA PHE A 103 5.13 -45.60 0.53
C PHE A 103 6.49 -45.58 -0.17
N VAL A 104 7.59 -45.86 0.53
CA VAL A 104 8.92 -45.98 -0.08
C VAL A 104 8.94 -47.10 -1.13
N SER A 105 8.42 -48.29 -0.81
CA SER A 105 8.40 -49.42 -1.74
C SER A 105 7.57 -49.14 -2.99
N ASN A 106 6.41 -48.51 -2.83
CA ASN A 106 5.58 -48.09 -3.96
C ASN A 106 6.28 -47.06 -4.84
N LEU A 107 7.02 -46.13 -4.24
CA LEU A 107 7.71 -45.09 -4.99
C LEU A 107 8.90 -45.65 -5.79
N VAL A 108 9.60 -46.64 -5.25
CA VAL A 108 10.62 -47.42 -5.99
C VAL A 108 9.96 -48.19 -7.13
N LEU A 109 8.83 -48.86 -6.89
CA LEU A 109 8.07 -49.56 -7.93
C LEU A 109 7.64 -48.61 -9.06
N PHE A 110 7.10 -47.43 -8.72
CA PHE A 110 6.75 -46.42 -9.73
C PHE A 110 7.97 -45.92 -10.49
N ALA A 111 9.12 -45.74 -9.85
CA ALA A 111 10.36 -45.35 -10.52
C ALA A 111 10.84 -46.41 -11.53
N VAL A 112 10.70 -47.70 -11.20
CA VAL A 112 11.02 -48.81 -12.12
C VAL A 112 10.02 -48.87 -13.27
N LEU A 113 8.71 -48.80 -12.99
CA LEU A 113 7.67 -48.79 -14.02
C LEU A 113 7.77 -47.58 -14.96
N ALA A 114 8.16 -46.42 -14.43
CA ALA A 114 8.41 -45.21 -15.21
C ALA A 114 9.58 -45.40 -16.20
N GLN A 115 10.67 -46.05 -15.75
CA GLN A 115 11.81 -46.38 -16.61
C GLN A 115 11.45 -47.41 -17.68
N ALA A 116 10.56 -48.35 -17.35
CA ALA A 116 10.02 -49.33 -18.29
C ALA A 116 9.00 -48.73 -19.29
N GLY A 117 8.70 -47.43 -19.21
CA GLY A 117 7.78 -46.76 -20.13
C GLY A 117 6.29 -47.07 -19.89
N ALA A 118 5.92 -47.63 -18.73
CA ALA A 118 4.54 -47.95 -18.41
C ALA A 118 3.70 -46.69 -18.10
N SER A 119 2.42 -46.72 -18.49
CA SER A 119 1.47 -45.62 -18.26
C SER A 119 1.03 -45.54 -16.80
N ILE A 120 1.81 -44.86 -15.95
CA ILE A 120 1.55 -44.75 -14.50
C ILE A 120 0.82 -43.45 -14.07
N GLY A 121 0.37 -42.61 -15.01
CA GLY A 121 -0.13 -41.26 -14.73
C GLY A 121 -1.29 -41.19 -13.73
N VAL A 122 -2.36 -41.96 -13.96
CA VAL A 122 -3.55 -41.98 -13.07
C VAL A 122 -3.24 -42.65 -11.72
N PRO A 123 -2.64 -43.87 -11.67
CA PRO A 123 -2.29 -44.50 -10.39
C PRO A 123 -1.35 -43.64 -9.54
N PHE A 124 -0.32 -43.05 -10.14
CA PHE A 124 0.62 -42.17 -9.44
C PHE A 124 -0.07 -40.90 -8.93
N PHE A 125 -1.00 -40.34 -9.70
CA PHE A 125 -1.79 -39.18 -9.28
C PHE A 125 -2.63 -39.46 -8.03
N LEU A 126 -3.36 -40.58 -8.02
CA LEU A 126 -4.14 -40.99 -6.85
C LEU A 126 -3.23 -41.25 -5.66
N TRP A 127 -2.13 -41.97 -5.88
CA TRP A 127 -1.17 -42.35 -4.85
C TRP A 127 -0.51 -41.13 -4.19
N VAL A 128 0.01 -40.16 -4.95
CA VAL A 128 0.65 -38.95 -4.38
C VAL A 128 -0.36 -38.13 -3.56
N GLY A 129 -1.63 -38.11 -3.97
CA GLY A 129 -2.69 -37.44 -3.22
C GLY A 129 -2.97 -38.08 -1.87
N ILE A 130 -3.05 -39.41 -1.83
CA ILE A 130 -3.24 -40.19 -0.59
C ILE A 130 -2.02 -40.08 0.30
N PHE A 131 -0.82 -40.27 -0.26
CA PHE A 131 0.48 -40.13 0.41
C PHE A 131 0.58 -38.79 1.15
N ASN A 132 0.27 -37.68 0.47
CA ASN A 132 0.37 -36.36 1.07
C ASN A 132 -0.50 -36.21 2.32
N LEU A 133 -1.76 -36.63 2.24
CA LEU A 133 -2.69 -36.49 3.36
C LEU A 133 -2.32 -37.41 4.53
N MET A 134 -1.96 -38.66 4.22
CA MET A 134 -1.62 -39.65 5.25
C MET A 134 -0.33 -39.32 5.98
N VAL A 135 0.75 -39.04 5.24
CA VAL A 135 2.09 -38.90 5.85
C VAL A 135 2.18 -37.60 6.66
N ILE A 136 1.49 -36.52 6.23
CA ILE A 136 1.39 -35.28 7.02
C ILE A 136 0.55 -35.50 8.29
N ALA A 137 -0.61 -36.15 8.19
CA ALA A 137 -1.44 -36.44 9.37
C ALA A 137 -0.70 -37.35 10.37
N GLN A 138 0.00 -38.36 9.86
CA GLN A 138 0.81 -39.27 10.65
C GLN A 138 1.95 -38.55 11.38
N PHE A 139 2.63 -37.61 10.71
CA PHE A 139 3.65 -36.76 11.32
C PHE A 139 3.08 -35.93 12.48
N TRP A 140 1.98 -35.20 12.25
CA TRP A 140 1.41 -34.32 13.27
C TRP A 140 0.88 -35.09 14.46
N SER A 141 0.31 -36.27 14.22
CA SER A 141 -0.17 -37.10 15.31
C SER A 141 0.98 -37.79 16.05
N PHE A 142 2.09 -38.15 15.39
CA PHE A 142 3.33 -38.56 16.09
C PHE A 142 3.93 -37.40 16.92
N ALA A 143 3.90 -36.17 16.41
CA ALA A 143 4.37 -34.99 17.16
C ALA A 143 3.49 -34.71 18.38
N ALA A 144 2.17 -34.88 18.27
CA ALA A 144 1.23 -34.76 19.38
C ALA A 144 1.44 -35.83 20.46
N ASP A 145 1.92 -37.02 20.10
CA ASP A 145 2.24 -38.09 21.06
C ASP A 145 3.57 -37.81 21.82
N LEU A 146 4.43 -36.94 21.27
CA LEU A 146 5.73 -36.60 21.86
C LEU A 146 5.67 -35.41 22.82
N TYR A 147 4.81 -34.43 22.56
CA TYR A 147 4.76 -33.16 23.28
C TYR A 147 3.42 -32.96 23.98
N SER A 148 3.47 -32.44 25.21
CA SER A 148 2.26 -32.07 25.96
C SER A 148 1.52 -30.90 25.28
N SER A 149 0.27 -30.63 25.71
CA SER A 149 -0.48 -29.49 25.17
C SER A 149 0.19 -28.14 25.46
N GLU A 150 0.98 -28.03 26.54
CA GLU A 150 1.71 -26.80 26.89
C GLU A 150 2.95 -26.63 26.03
N ASP A 151 3.70 -27.72 25.83
CA ASP A 151 4.87 -27.74 24.95
C ASP A 151 4.47 -27.48 23.49
N GLY A 152 3.35 -28.05 23.04
CA GLY A 152 2.85 -27.87 21.69
C GLY A 152 2.57 -26.40 21.33
N LYS A 153 1.99 -25.63 22.26
CA LYS A 153 1.72 -24.18 22.05
C LYS A 153 2.99 -23.37 21.84
N ARG A 154 4.11 -23.79 22.46
CA ARG A 154 5.41 -23.11 22.38
C ARG A 154 6.24 -23.63 21.19
N LEU A 155 6.29 -24.95 20.97
CA LEU A 155 7.27 -25.58 20.07
C LEU A 155 6.74 -25.81 18.64
N PHE A 156 5.43 -26.03 18.45
CA PHE A 156 4.88 -26.33 17.12
C PHE A 156 5.03 -25.20 16.09
N PRO A 157 5.03 -23.90 16.44
CA PRO A 157 5.32 -22.85 15.48
C PRO A 157 6.69 -23.00 14.79
N ILE A 158 7.75 -23.36 15.54
CA ILE A 158 9.09 -23.60 14.97
C ILE A 158 9.07 -24.81 14.04
N VAL A 159 8.42 -25.90 14.46
CA VAL A 159 8.25 -27.11 13.64
C VAL A 159 7.48 -26.77 12.35
N GLY A 160 6.43 -25.96 12.45
CA GLY A 160 5.65 -25.46 11.33
C GLY A 160 6.47 -24.64 10.33
N LEU A 161 7.43 -23.82 10.78
CA LEU A 161 8.36 -23.13 9.88
C LEU A 161 9.15 -24.10 9.00
N GLY A 162 9.60 -25.23 9.56
CA GLY A 162 10.27 -26.30 8.81
C GLY A 162 9.43 -26.79 7.63
N SER A 163 8.11 -26.92 7.81
CA SER A 163 7.19 -27.37 6.75
C SER A 163 7.13 -26.40 5.56
N SER A 164 7.06 -25.09 5.83
CA SER A 164 7.02 -24.03 4.81
C SER A 164 8.33 -23.94 4.04
N VAL A 165 9.47 -23.98 4.74
CA VAL A 165 10.80 -23.96 4.09
C VAL A 165 11.02 -25.24 3.28
N GLY A 166 10.54 -26.39 3.76
CA GLY A 166 10.60 -27.67 3.06
C GLY A 166 9.82 -27.65 1.74
N ALA A 167 8.63 -27.06 1.72
CA ALA A 167 7.83 -26.89 0.51
C ALA A 167 8.55 -26.05 -0.57
N ILE A 168 9.20 -24.95 -0.15
CA ILE A 168 9.99 -24.08 -1.04
C ILE A 168 11.22 -24.84 -1.58
N ALA A 169 11.94 -25.54 -0.69
CA ALA A 169 13.11 -26.32 -1.07
C ALA A 169 12.75 -27.44 -2.07
N GLY A 170 11.70 -28.22 -1.80
CA GLY A 170 11.23 -29.31 -2.65
C GLY A 170 10.83 -28.83 -4.05
N SER A 171 10.05 -27.75 -4.14
CA SER A 171 9.66 -27.17 -5.43
C SER A 171 10.85 -26.60 -6.22
N THR A 172 11.84 -26.04 -5.52
CA THR A 172 13.08 -25.51 -6.15
C THR A 172 13.97 -26.63 -6.67
N TRP A 173 14.14 -27.70 -5.89
CA TRP A 173 14.93 -28.86 -6.28
C TRP A 173 14.27 -29.62 -7.44
N ALA A 174 12.95 -29.75 -7.41
CA ALA A 174 12.19 -30.35 -8.51
C ALA A 174 12.44 -29.66 -9.86
N LYS A 175 12.52 -28.32 -9.89
CA LYS A 175 12.85 -27.56 -11.12
C LYS A 175 14.21 -27.93 -11.71
N ARG A 176 15.19 -28.27 -10.87
CA ARG A 176 16.53 -28.67 -11.34
C ARG A 176 16.55 -30.12 -11.81
N LEU A 177 15.79 -31.00 -11.15
CA LEU A 177 15.77 -32.44 -11.42
C LEU A 177 14.78 -32.84 -12.53
N VAL A 178 13.80 -31.99 -12.87
CA VAL A 178 12.77 -32.32 -13.88
C VAL A 178 13.36 -32.65 -15.25
N GLY A 179 14.51 -32.05 -15.60
CA GLY A 179 15.22 -32.31 -16.86
C GLY A 179 15.80 -33.73 -16.96
N LEU A 180 15.97 -34.43 -15.84
CA LEU A 180 16.46 -35.82 -15.77
C LEU A 180 15.33 -36.85 -15.84
N GLY A 181 14.08 -36.41 -15.96
CA GLY A 181 12.90 -37.26 -16.14
C GLY A 181 12.20 -37.68 -14.84
N PRO A 182 10.94 -38.17 -14.93
CA PRO A 182 10.09 -38.43 -13.76
C PRO A 182 10.63 -39.51 -12.80
N ALA A 183 11.35 -40.51 -13.32
CA ALA A 183 11.92 -41.59 -12.51
C ALA A 183 12.95 -41.08 -11.49
N THR A 184 13.76 -40.07 -11.86
CA THR A 184 14.75 -39.48 -10.94
C THR A 184 14.08 -38.71 -9.81
N LEU A 185 12.95 -38.04 -10.09
CA LEU A 185 12.14 -37.37 -9.07
C LEU A 185 11.55 -38.40 -8.10
N MET A 186 11.03 -39.53 -8.58
CA MET A 186 10.50 -40.60 -7.73
C MET A 186 11.60 -41.23 -6.87
N ALA A 187 12.76 -41.57 -7.46
CA ALA A 187 13.89 -42.13 -6.71
C ALA A 187 14.40 -41.16 -5.63
N THR A 188 14.51 -39.87 -5.95
CA THR A 188 14.91 -38.84 -4.98
C THR A 188 13.88 -38.72 -3.85
N GLY A 189 12.59 -38.74 -4.17
CA GLY A 189 11.52 -38.77 -3.17
C GLY A 189 11.62 -39.99 -2.25
N ALA A 190 11.99 -41.16 -2.77
CA ALA A 190 12.15 -42.39 -1.98
C ALA A 190 13.30 -42.26 -0.98
N VAL A 191 14.44 -41.73 -1.43
CA VAL A 191 15.59 -41.44 -0.56
C VAL A 191 15.21 -40.46 0.54
N LEU A 192 14.54 -39.36 0.21
CA LEU A 192 14.09 -38.38 1.21
C LEU A 192 13.12 -38.99 2.23
N LEU A 193 12.23 -39.88 1.81
CA LEU A 193 11.33 -40.60 2.72
C LEU A 193 12.06 -41.57 3.64
N VAL A 194 13.10 -42.25 3.16
CA VAL A 194 13.97 -43.08 4.01
C VAL A 194 14.69 -42.21 5.04
N VAL A 195 15.22 -41.05 4.65
CA VAL A 195 15.86 -40.12 5.59
C VAL A 195 14.85 -39.60 6.63
N SER A 196 13.62 -39.26 6.22
CA SER A 196 12.55 -38.87 7.13
C SER A 196 12.18 -40.00 8.11
N LEU A 197 12.16 -41.25 7.65
CA LEU A 197 11.94 -42.41 8.51
C LEU A 197 13.06 -42.58 9.54
N LEU A 198 14.32 -42.44 9.14
CA LEU A 198 15.47 -42.50 10.03
C LEU A 198 15.43 -41.39 11.10
N LEU A 199 15.08 -40.16 10.70
CA LEU A 199 14.88 -39.05 11.63
C LEU A 199 13.73 -39.33 12.60
N THR A 200 12.62 -39.86 12.12
CA THR A 200 11.47 -40.22 12.97
C THR A 200 11.87 -41.26 14.03
N ARG A 201 12.64 -42.28 13.64
CA ARG A 201 13.19 -43.28 14.56
C ARG A 201 14.21 -42.70 15.53
N PHE A 202 15.05 -41.78 15.09
CA PHE A 202 16.01 -41.06 15.94
C PHE A 202 15.30 -40.21 17.00
N VAL A 203 14.25 -39.47 16.61
CA VAL A 203 13.42 -38.68 17.54
C VAL A 203 12.73 -39.61 18.55
N HIS A 204 12.18 -40.73 18.10
CA HIS A 204 11.54 -41.70 19.00
C HIS A 204 12.54 -42.35 19.97
N LYS A 205 13.72 -42.77 19.51
CA LYS A 205 14.75 -43.36 20.38
C LYS A 205 15.27 -42.32 21.38
N SER A 206 15.49 -41.08 20.95
CA SER A 206 15.95 -40.01 21.85
C SER A 206 14.90 -39.61 22.87
N SER A 207 13.60 -39.67 22.55
CA SER A 207 12.53 -39.44 23.52
C SER A 207 12.41 -40.58 24.54
N LEU A 208 12.58 -41.84 24.13
CA LEU A 208 12.63 -42.99 25.05
C LEU A 208 13.83 -42.91 26.01
N LEU A 209 15.02 -42.58 25.49
CA LEU A 209 16.23 -42.42 26.32
C LEU A 209 16.10 -41.28 27.32
N ARG A 210 15.40 -40.19 26.95
CA ARG A 210 15.11 -39.10 27.87
C ARG A 210 14.10 -39.48 28.93
N ARG A 211 13.02 -40.18 28.57
CA ARG A 211 12.05 -40.70 29.54
C ARG A 211 12.72 -41.68 30.51
N ALA A 212 13.60 -42.56 30.01
CA ALA A 212 14.38 -43.47 30.85
C ALA A 212 15.35 -42.72 31.77
N LYS A 213 16.04 -41.68 31.27
CA LYS A 213 16.92 -40.85 32.09
C LYS A 213 16.15 -40.06 33.15
N SER A 214 15.04 -39.41 32.78
CA SER A 214 14.19 -38.69 33.74
C SER A 214 13.52 -39.64 34.75
N ALA A 215 13.19 -40.88 34.36
CA ALA A 215 12.69 -41.89 35.29
C ALA A 215 13.80 -42.41 36.24
N ALA A 216 15.03 -42.56 35.75
CA ALA A 216 16.20 -42.89 36.59
C ALA A 216 16.53 -41.74 37.56
N ASP A 217 16.55 -40.50 37.07
CA ASP A 217 16.77 -39.29 37.88
C ASP A 217 15.64 -39.09 38.92
N ALA A 218 14.39 -39.47 38.60
CA ALA A 218 13.26 -39.42 39.55
C ALA A 218 13.30 -40.56 40.59
N ALA A 219 13.72 -41.77 40.18
CA ALA A 219 13.91 -42.90 41.08
C ALA A 219 15.08 -42.66 42.06
N GLU A 220 16.15 -42.02 41.61
CA GLU A 220 17.29 -41.61 42.45
C GLU A 220 16.91 -40.50 43.44
N ASN A 221 15.97 -39.62 43.07
CA ASN A 221 15.46 -38.54 43.93
C ASN A 221 14.21 -38.91 44.76
N GLY A 222 13.85 -40.21 44.86
CA GLY A 222 12.73 -40.68 45.68
C GLY A 222 11.35 -40.18 45.26
N GLN A 223 11.19 -39.72 44.02
CA GLN A 223 9.95 -39.17 43.49
C GLN A 223 9.17 -40.26 42.75
N THR A 224 7.93 -40.51 43.18
CA THR A 224 7.02 -41.43 42.50
C THR A 224 6.87 -41.01 41.03
N PRO A 225 7.11 -41.92 40.07
CA PRO A 225 6.96 -41.58 38.66
C PRO A 225 5.50 -41.17 38.38
N PRO A 226 5.27 -40.14 37.55
CA PRO A 226 3.92 -39.74 37.18
C PRO A 226 3.20 -40.88 36.47
N PRO A 227 1.89 -41.07 36.70
CA PRO A 227 1.13 -42.17 36.14
C PRO A 227 1.22 -42.17 34.62
N GLU A 228 1.48 -43.35 34.03
CA GLU A 228 1.47 -43.55 32.58
C GLU A 228 0.17 -42.99 32.01
N ALA A 229 0.31 -42.02 31.09
CA ALA A 229 -0.81 -41.45 30.38
C ALA A 229 -1.55 -42.58 29.66
N GLN A 230 -2.71 -42.90 30.22
CA GLN A 230 -3.67 -43.90 29.77
C GLN A 230 -3.73 -43.95 28.25
N GLU A 231 -3.42 -45.11 27.68
CA GLU A 231 -3.53 -45.37 26.25
C GLU A 231 -4.92 -44.92 25.78
N LEU A 232 -4.97 -44.11 24.70
CA LEU A 232 -6.21 -43.67 24.08
C LEU A 232 -6.94 -44.85 23.41
N GLY A 233 -7.47 -45.77 24.22
CA GLY A 233 -8.49 -46.74 23.86
C GLY A 233 -9.87 -46.08 23.89
N GLY A 234 -10.08 -45.07 23.06
CA GLY A 234 -11.36 -44.38 22.90
C GLY A 234 -12.06 -44.73 21.57
N PRO A 235 -13.39 -44.53 21.46
CA PRO A 235 -14.16 -44.93 20.28
C PRO A 235 -13.57 -44.37 18.99
N SER A 236 -13.66 -45.15 17.90
CA SER A 236 -13.15 -44.81 16.56
C SER A 236 -13.28 -43.31 16.27
N GLY A 237 -12.19 -42.62 15.92
CA GLY A 237 -12.17 -41.16 15.78
C GLY A 237 -13.31 -40.57 14.92
N ALA A 238 -13.87 -41.34 13.99
CA ALA A 238 -15.07 -41.00 13.24
C ALA A 238 -16.32 -40.76 14.12
N LYS A 239 -16.54 -41.61 15.14
CA LYS A 239 -17.63 -41.46 16.11
C LYS A 239 -17.45 -40.22 16.97
N LEU A 240 -16.22 -39.90 17.36
CA LEU A 240 -15.90 -38.67 18.11
C LEU A 240 -16.20 -37.41 17.29
N ILE A 241 -15.83 -37.41 15.99
CA ILE A 241 -16.08 -36.29 15.08
C ILE A 241 -17.58 -35.99 14.93
N VAL A 242 -18.43 -37.02 14.87
CA VAL A 242 -19.89 -36.86 14.71
C VAL A 242 -20.60 -36.51 16.03
N THR A 243 -20.04 -36.92 17.16
CA THR A 243 -20.68 -36.72 18.49
C THR A 243 -20.37 -35.34 19.07
N ASP A 244 -19.16 -34.80 18.84
CA ASP A 244 -18.75 -33.52 19.40
C ASP A 244 -19.15 -32.36 18.48
N ARG A 245 -20.00 -31.44 18.99
CA ARG A 245 -20.47 -30.25 18.26
C ARG A 245 -19.34 -29.35 17.76
N PHE A 246 -18.23 -29.26 18.48
CA PHE A 246 -17.06 -28.51 18.07
C PHE A 246 -16.36 -29.18 16.89
N LEU A 247 -16.16 -30.50 16.95
CA LEU A 247 -15.53 -31.26 15.84
C LEU A 247 -16.41 -31.29 14.59
N VAL A 248 -17.74 -31.36 14.73
CA VAL A 248 -18.67 -31.16 13.62
C VAL A 248 -18.51 -29.77 13.01
N GLY A 249 -18.40 -28.72 13.83
CA GLY A 249 -18.15 -27.36 13.36
C GLY A 249 -16.85 -27.24 12.56
N VAL A 250 -15.76 -27.87 13.03
CA VAL A 250 -14.49 -27.93 12.30
C VAL A 250 -14.64 -28.73 11.00
N ALA A 251 -15.37 -29.85 11.00
CA ALA A 251 -15.61 -30.64 9.80
C ALA A 251 -16.40 -29.86 8.73
N VAL A 252 -17.44 -29.13 9.13
CA VAL A 252 -18.22 -28.25 8.25
C VAL A 252 -17.35 -27.12 7.71
N LEU A 253 -16.52 -26.49 8.55
CA LEU A 253 -15.57 -25.46 8.11
C LEU A 253 -14.57 -26.02 7.08
N MET A 254 -14.02 -27.21 7.32
CA MET A 254 -13.10 -27.87 6.37
C MET A 254 -13.79 -28.23 5.06
N LEU A 255 -15.07 -28.63 5.09
CA LEU A 255 -15.88 -28.86 3.89
C LEU A 255 -16.07 -27.55 3.11
N LEU A 256 -16.45 -26.45 3.77
CA LEU A 256 -16.64 -25.14 3.15
C LEU A 256 -15.33 -24.64 2.51
N ILE A 257 -14.20 -24.73 3.21
CA ILE A 257 -12.88 -24.37 2.68
C ILE A 257 -12.56 -25.19 1.43
N ASN A 258 -12.82 -26.51 1.45
CA ASN A 258 -12.57 -27.37 0.30
C ASN A 258 -13.50 -27.07 -0.89
N VAL A 259 -14.77 -26.74 -0.64
CA VAL A 259 -15.72 -26.32 -1.68
C VAL A 259 -15.26 -25.01 -2.33
N VAL A 260 -14.83 -24.02 -1.53
CA VAL A 260 -14.30 -22.75 -2.04
C VAL A 260 -13.04 -22.99 -2.88
N ASN A 261 -12.08 -23.76 -2.38
CA ASN A 261 -10.86 -24.08 -3.12
C ASN A 261 -11.14 -24.82 -4.44
N THR A 262 -12.08 -25.77 -4.43
CA THR A 262 -12.42 -26.57 -5.62
C THR A 262 -13.23 -25.78 -6.65
N THR A 263 -14.10 -24.88 -6.19
CA THR A 263 -14.91 -24.02 -7.07
C THR A 263 -14.07 -22.87 -7.63
N GLY A 264 -13.14 -22.34 -6.86
CA GLY A 264 -12.25 -21.23 -7.24
C GLY A 264 -11.23 -21.57 -8.34
N GLU A 265 -10.83 -22.84 -8.52
CA GLU A 265 -9.90 -23.22 -9.59
C GLU A 265 -10.54 -23.27 -11.00
N LYS A 266 -11.87 -23.44 -11.11
CA LYS A 266 -12.55 -23.60 -12.41
C LYS A 266 -12.61 -22.32 -13.27
N PRO A 267 -12.81 -21.11 -12.72
CA PRO A 267 -12.79 -19.87 -13.51
C PRO A 267 -11.39 -19.43 -13.97
N LEU A 268 -10.31 -19.90 -13.32
CA LEU A 268 -8.94 -19.39 -13.49
C LEU A 268 -8.05 -20.15 -14.49
N ARG A 269 -8.58 -21.19 -15.15
CA ARG A 269 -7.84 -21.87 -16.24
C ARG A 269 -8.21 -21.26 -17.58
N PRO A 270 -7.28 -20.56 -18.29
CA PRO A 270 -7.54 -20.16 -19.66
C PRO A 270 -7.76 -21.43 -20.50
N ARG A 271 -8.90 -21.48 -21.22
CA ARG A 271 -9.32 -22.56 -22.14
C ARG A 271 -8.35 -22.83 -23.31
N THR A 272 -7.17 -22.21 -23.33
CA THR A 272 -6.23 -22.20 -24.46
C THR A 272 -5.20 -23.34 -24.45
N ALA A 273 -5.10 -24.14 -23.39
CA ALA A 273 -4.16 -25.27 -23.35
C ALA A 273 -4.59 -26.46 -24.23
N GLY A 274 -5.90 -26.67 -24.44
CA GLY A 274 -6.41 -27.78 -25.26
C GLY A 274 -6.28 -27.55 -26.77
N SER A 275 -6.29 -26.29 -27.22
CA SER A 275 -6.35 -25.93 -28.64
C SER A 275 -4.98 -25.80 -29.32
N ARG A 276 -3.88 -25.69 -28.55
CA ARG A 276 -2.51 -25.75 -29.11
C ARG A 276 -2.03 -27.17 -29.38
N ALA A 277 -2.47 -28.16 -28.59
CA ALA A 277 -2.14 -29.58 -28.83
C ALA A 277 -2.90 -30.15 -30.04
N ALA A 278 -4.14 -29.70 -30.28
CA ALA A 278 -4.95 -30.18 -31.40
C ALA A 278 -4.50 -29.66 -32.79
N ARG A 279 -3.73 -28.56 -32.85
CA ARG A 279 -3.21 -28.00 -34.11
C ARG A 279 -1.89 -28.62 -34.59
N HIS A 280 -1.32 -29.58 -33.85
CA HIS A 280 -0.13 -30.34 -34.25
C HIS A 280 -0.39 -31.84 -34.48
N GLY A 281 -1.65 -32.28 -34.44
CA GLY A 281 -2.03 -33.69 -34.62
C GLY A 281 -2.29 -34.14 -36.06
N GLY A 282 -1.97 -33.33 -37.08
CA GLY A 282 -2.28 -33.64 -38.48
C GLY A 282 -1.07 -33.57 -39.40
N ALA A 283 -0.21 -34.59 -39.39
CA ALA A 283 0.54 -35.05 -40.57
C ALA A 283 1.43 -36.28 -40.27
N ARG A 284 1.08 -37.38 -40.97
CA ARG A 284 1.95 -38.45 -41.52
C ARG A 284 3.00 -39.15 -40.64
N ARG A 285 2.79 -40.48 -40.52
CA ARG A 285 3.85 -41.50 -40.39
C ARG A 285 4.90 -41.32 -41.49
N VAL A 286 6.16 -41.09 -41.12
CA VAL A 286 7.34 -41.50 -41.91
C VAL A 286 8.48 -41.85 -40.93
N HIS A 287 9.21 -42.90 -41.29
CA HIS A 287 10.26 -43.58 -40.55
C HIS A 287 11.27 -42.73 -39.77
N ARG A 288 11.54 -43.22 -38.55
CA ARG A 288 12.74 -42.96 -37.77
C ARG A 288 13.93 -43.68 -38.41
N ARG A 289 14.94 -42.93 -38.86
CA ARG A 289 16.31 -43.42 -39.02
C ARG A 289 17.27 -42.32 -38.56
N GLU A 290 18.29 -42.78 -37.85
CA GLU A 290 19.35 -42.03 -37.20
C GLU A 290 20.16 -41.19 -38.20
N GLU A 291 20.63 -40.02 -37.76
CA GLU A 291 22.04 -39.60 -37.85
C GLU A 291 22.21 -38.18 -37.27
N GLY A 292 23.31 -37.98 -36.55
CA GLY A 292 23.62 -36.73 -35.86
C GLY A 292 24.19 -35.64 -36.77
N GLY A 293 24.39 -34.45 -36.20
CA GLY A 293 25.24 -33.42 -36.81
C GLY A 293 24.60 -32.03 -36.95
N VAL A 294 25.07 -31.11 -36.10
CA VAL A 294 25.62 -29.78 -36.43
C VAL A 294 24.87 -28.87 -37.44
N PHE A 295 24.46 -27.69 -36.93
CA PHE A 295 24.28 -26.36 -37.57
C PHE A 295 24.34 -26.21 -39.11
N TYR A 296 23.39 -25.46 -39.69
CA TYR A 296 23.63 -24.15 -40.34
C TYR A 296 22.32 -23.42 -40.74
N LEU A 297 22.33 -22.10 -40.56
CA LEU A 297 21.37 -21.11 -41.10
C LEU A 297 21.48 -21.04 -42.64
N ARG A 298 20.35 -21.09 -43.35
CA ARG A 298 20.28 -20.86 -44.80
C ARG A 298 19.39 -19.67 -45.16
N LYS A 299 20.04 -18.57 -45.51
CA LYS A 299 19.54 -17.39 -46.21
C LYS A 299 19.25 -17.76 -47.67
N ARG A 300 18.05 -17.47 -48.20
CA ARG A 300 17.74 -17.55 -49.65
C ARG A 300 17.55 -16.15 -50.20
N GLY A 301 18.39 -15.77 -51.16
CA GLY A 301 18.24 -14.57 -51.98
C GLY A 301 17.49 -14.85 -53.28
N ARG A 302 16.91 -13.79 -53.85
CA ARG A 302 16.61 -13.62 -55.27
C ARG A 302 17.10 -12.22 -55.68
N ARG A 303 17.68 -12.12 -56.88
CA ARG A 303 18.21 -10.94 -57.62
C ARG A 303 17.64 -11.03 -59.06
N PRO A 304 17.86 -10.05 -59.97
CA PRO A 304 17.72 -8.57 -59.95
C PRO A 304 16.85 -8.13 -61.19
N PRO A 305 16.87 -6.91 -61.80
CA PRO A 305 18.02 -6.15 -62.38
C PRO A 305 18.01 -4.61 -62.05
N SER A 306 19.14 -3.94 -61.76
CA SER A 306 20.16 -3.23 -62.59
C SER A 306 19.90 -1.73 -62.83
N ASP A 307 21.00 -0.95 -62.84
CA ASP A 307 21.18 0.50 -63.16
C ASP A 307 20.78 1.52 -62.06
N VAL A 308 21.56 2.54 -61.65
CA VAL A 308 22.75 3.24 -62.21
C VAL A 308 23.70 3.66 -61.07
N ARG A 309 24.99 3.74 -61.43
CA ARG A 309 26.16 4.22 -60.69
C ARG A 309 26.05 5.66 -60.17
N GLY A 310 26.70 5.97 -59.03
CA GLY A 310 26.99 7.35 -58.63
C GLY A 310 27.60 7.52 -57.23
N LEU A 311 28.88 7.17 -57.10
CA LEU A 311 29.94 7.75 -56.23
C LEU A 311 29.57 8.21 -54.79
N ALA A 312 29.97 7.51 -53.73
CA ALA A 312 31.32 7.38 -53.16
C ALA A 312 31.88 8.66 -52.48
N ARG A 313 32.02 8.56 -51.14
CA ARG A 313 32.92 9.24 -50.15
C ARG A 313 32.11 9.43 -48.86
N LEU A 314 32.49 8.98 -47.65
CA LEU A 314 33.78 8.60 -47.07
C LEU A 314 33.59 7.51 -46.00
N GLU A 315 34.56 6.60 -46.00
CA GLU A 315 35.19 5.81 -44.92
C GLU A 315 34.70 6.08 -43.48
N ALA A 316 34.18 5.07 -42.78
CA ALA A 316 34.90 3.99 -42.09
C ALA A 316 35.39 4.39 -40.68
N SER A 317 34.75 3.83 -39.66
CA SER A 317 35.44 3.09 -38.59
C SER A 317 34.39 2.42 -37.70
N GLY A 318 34.43 1.08 -37.68
CA GLY A 318 33.68 0.29 -36.73
C GLY A 318 34.24 0.40 -35.32
N ALA A 319 33.36 0.31 -34.33
CA ALA A 319 33.69 -0.09 -32.95
C ALA A 319 32.43 -0.55 -32.19
N HIS A 320 31.67 -1.50 -32.74
CA HIS A 320 30.74 -2.31 -31.94
C HIS A 320 31.51 -3.45 -31.28
N HIS A 321 32.17 -3.15 -30.15
CA HIS A 321 32.53 -4.10 -29.09
C HIS A 321 33.36 -3.37 -28.03
N ARG A 322 32.70 -2.65 -27.12
CA ARG A 322 33.21 -2.25 -25.78
C ARG A 322 32.16 -1.42 -25.03
N ALA A 323 31.21 -2.08 -24.38
CA ALA A 323 30.37 -1.44 -23.35
C ALA A 323 29.79 -2.47 -22.34
N TYR A 324 30.59 -3.48 -21.97
CA TYR A 324 30.29 -4.40 -20.86
C TYR A 324 31.45 -4.49 -19.86
N ALA A 325 32.18 -3.38 -19.67
CA ALA A 325 33.32 -3.30 -18.75
C ALA A 325 33.28 -2.08 -17.80
N GLY A 326 32.07 -1.58 -17.48
CA GLY A 326 31.87 -0.46 -16.55
C GLY A 326 31.38 -0.86 -15.15
N ALA A 327 30.66 -1.98 -15.01
CA ALA A 327 30.06 -2.39 -13.74
C ALA A 327 31.00 -3.21 -12.83
N ALA A 328 32.05 -3.82 -13.39
CA ALA A 328 32.99 -4.66 -12.64
C ALA A 328 34.15 -3.89 -11.97
N ARG A 329 34.38 -2.62 -12.33
CA ARG A 329 35.43 -1.76 -11.71
C ARG A 329 34.93 -0.87 -10.58
N PHE A 330 33.61 -0.71 -10.42
CA PHE A 330 33.04 0.00 -9.27
C PHE A 330 32.88 -0.94 -8.05
N ALA A 331 32.59 -2.23 -8.29
CA ALA A 331 32.49 -3.25 -7.24
C ALA A 331 33.86 -3.70 -6.66
N LEU A 332 34.98 -3.38 -7.30
CA LEU A 332 36.33 -3.73 -6.83
C LEU A 332 37.03 -2.59 -6.07
N ARG A 333 36.49 -1.36 -6.06
CA ARG A 333 37.07 -0.21 -5.35
C ARG A 333 36.36 0.16 -4.04
N VAL A 334 35.33 -0.59 -3.66
CA VAL A 334 34.61 -0.45 -2.37
C VAL A 334 35.06 -1.52 -1.35
N ARG A 335 36.02 -2.39 -1.71
CA ARG A 335 36.56 -3.44 -0.82
C ARG A 335 37.94 -3.15 -0.25
N LEU A 336 38.50 -1.95 -0.51
CA LEU A 336 39.74 -1.47 0.06
C LEU A 336 39.52 -0.05 0.61
N LEU A 337 38.94 0.01 1.81
CA LEU A 337 39.13 1.04 2.84
C LEU A 337 38.21 0.69 4.02
N GLY A 338 38.54 -0.43 4.67
CA GLY A 338 38.22 -0.60 6.07
C GLY A 338 39.33 0.07 6.87
N HIS A 339 39.01 1.12 7.61
CA HIS A 339 39.60 1.30 8.93
C HIS A 339 38.57 1.94 9.86
N HIS A 340 38.25 1.16 10.88
CA HIS A 340 37.54 1.54 12.10
C HIS A 340 38.26 2.66 12.85
N ALA A 341 37.48 3.30 13.74
CA ALA A 341 37.85 4.30 14.74
C ALA A 341 37.78 5.76 14.28
N ASP A 342 36.61 6.38 14.44
CA ASP A 342 36.50 7.76 14.95
C ASP A 342 35.05 8.22 15.22
N PHE A 343 34.05 7.38 14.93
CA PHE A 343 32.65 7.73 15.18
C PHE A 343 32.20 7.63 16.67
N GLU A 344 32.99 7.01 17.55
CA GLU A 344 32.64 6.87 18.98
C GLU A 344 33.12 8.00 19.89
N ARG A 345 33.96 8.94 19.41
CA ARG A 345 34.54 9.98 20.29
C ARG A 345 33.68 11.23 20.48
N HIS A 346 32.54 11.36 19.78
CA HIS A 346 31.64 12.51 19.92
C HIS A 346 30.50 12.29 20.95
N LEU A 347 30.48 11.15 21.66
CA LEU A 347 29.43 10.80 22.63
C LEU A 347 29.87 10.83 24.10
N ARG A 348 31.08 11.31 24.43
CA ARG A 348 31.46 11.57 25.83
C ARG A 348 31.94 13.00 25.96
N GLY A 349 31.11 13.81 26.63
CA GLY A 349 31.47 15.17 27.01
C GLY A 349 32.52 15.17 28.10
N GLU A 350 33.45 16.11 28.01
CA GLU A 350 34.09 16.76 29.15
C GLU A 350 34.64 18.12 28.68
N GLY A 351 34.47 19.13 29.53
CA GLY A 351 34.75 20.53 29.20
C GLY A 351 36.23 20.90 29.30
N GLY A 352 36.55 22.13 28.87
CA GLY A 352 37.81 22.79 29.24
C GLY A 352 38.47 23.58 28.11
N ARG A 353 38.34 24.91 28.22
CA ARG A 353 39.22 25.98 27.73
C ARG A 353 40.55 25.57 27.04
N LYS A 354 40.82 26.15 25.86
CA LYS A 354 41.90 27.13 25.55
C LYS A 354 42.21 27.17 24.04
N GLN A 355 42.18 28.37 23.45
CA GLN A 355 43.03 28.73 22.30
C GLN A 355 44.48 28.92 22.80
N PRO A 356 45.52 28.66 21.97
CA PRO A 356 46.08 29.66 21.02
C PRO A 356 46.42 29.06 19.64
N ARG A 357 46.24 29.77 18.51
CA ARG A 357 47.15 30.75 17.83
C ARG A 357 48.56 30.21 17.50
N LEU A 358 48.88 30.20 16.19
CA LEU A 358 50.04 30.79 15.45
C LEU A 358 50.39 29.91 14.22
N LEU A 359 50.20 30.41 12.97
CA LEU A 359 51.21 31.09 12.09
C LEU A 359 52.22 30.09 11.49
N ALA A 360 52.66 30.09 10.23
CA ALA A 360 52.73 31.08 9.14
C ALA A 360 53.06 30.28 7.82
N ALA A 361 52.49 30.61 6.65
CA ALA A 361 53.02 31.52 5.61
C ALA A 361 53.90 30.89 4.51
N LYS A 362 53.58 31.23 3.24
CA LYS A 362 54.45 31.72 2.14
C LYS A 362 53.59 31.89 0.86
N HIS A 363 53.32 33.14 0.42
CA HIS A 363 53.98 33.90 -0.67
C HIS A 363 53.68 33.34 -2.09
N GLY A 364 53.30 34.12 -3.12
CA GLY A 364 53.12 35.56 -3.30
C GLY A 364 52.77 35.93 -4.77
N SER A 365 52.38 37.21 -4.97
CA SER A 365 52.45 38.08 -6.17
C SER A 365 51.61 37.71 -7.43
N SER A 366 51.04 38.61 -8.26
CA SER A 366 51.07 40.08 -8.41
C SER A 366 49.88 40.54 -9.28
N ASP A 367 49.44 41.80 -9.10
CA ASP A 367 48.97 42.81 -10.09
C ASP A 367 47.70 42.57 -10.96
N ALA A 368 46.80 43.52 -11.26
CA ALA A 368 46.61 44.94 -10.95
C ALA A 368 45.30 45.47 -11.62
N VAL A 369 44.68 46.53 -11.04
CA VAL A 369 43.92 47.65 -11.69
C VAL A 369 42.47 47.34 -12.19
N ALA A 370 41.39 48.09 -11.91
CA ALA A 370 41.16 49.44 -11.33
C ALA A 370 39.71 49.63 -10.82
N ARG A 371 39.58 50.51 -9.80
CA ARG A 371 38.56 51.59 -9.57
C ARG A 371 37.08 51.21 -9.49
N ASP A 372 36.21 51.82 -8.69
CA ASP A 372 36.16 52.91 -7.69
C ASP A 372 34.66 52.85 -7.23
N LEU A 373 34.16 53.31 -6.09
CA LEU A 373 34.49 54.46 -5.26
C LEU A 373 33.79 54.28 -3.90
N ALA A 374 34.40 54.93 -2.90
CA ALA A 374 33.84 55.55 -1.69
C ALA A 374 33.00 54.68 -0.72
N ARG A 375 33.54 54.29 0.44
CA ARG A 375 33.81 55.11 1.66
C ARG A 375 32.55 55.59 2.38
N ARG A 376 32.25 54.99 3.54
CA ARG A 376 32.39 55.57 4.90
C ARG A 376 31.73 54.59 5.89
N GLU A 377 32.51 53.84 6.68
CA GLU A 377 33.08 54.21 7.99
C GLU A 377 32.07 54.33 9.14
N VAL A 378 32.39 53.59 10.22
CA VAL A 378 32.13 53.84 11.65
C VAL A 378 30.70 53.48 12.13
N GLN A 379 30.46 52.39 12.88
CA GLN A 379 30.91 52.01 14.24
C GLN A 379 30.17 52.78 15.35
N GLY A 380 29.66 52.04 16.34
CA GLY A 380 29.12 52.54 17.61
C GLY A 380 27.58 52.49 17.66
N GLU A 381 26.93 51.56 18.38
CA GLU A 381 26.83 51.48 19.84
C GLU A 381 25.90 52.55 20.43
N GLY A 382 24.94 52.14 21.27
CA GLY A 382 24.18 53.08 22.10
C GLY A 382 22.69 52.79 22.22
N ASP A 383 22.36 51.98 23.23
CA ASP A 383 21.05 51.85 23.85
C ASP A 383 20.57 53.20 24.46
N HIS A 384 19.28 53.52 24.33
CA HIS A 384 18.39 54.09 25.36
C HIS A 384 17.27 55.04 24.86
N ARG A 385 16.04 54.58 25.15
CA ARG A 385 14.92 55.25 25.83
C ARG A 385 14.55 56.72 25.49
N HIS A 386 13.29 56.80 25.07
CA HIS A 386 12.21 57.68 25.58
C HIS A 386 12.29 59.21 25.42
N LEU A 387 11.20 59.67 24.78
CA LEU A 387 10.34 60.79 25.15
C LEU A 387 10.66 62.19 24.59
N HIS A 388 9.63 62.67 23.87
CA HIS A 388 8.88 63.92 24.08
C HIS A 388 8.88 64.99 22.96
N ARG A 389 7.63 65.40 22.70
CA ARG A 389 7.13 66.72 22.29
C ARG A 389 7.12 67.01 20.79
N ALA A 390 5.95 67.14 20.15
CA ALA A 390 4.88 68.14 20.30
C ALA A 390 5.12 69.41 19.48
N ARG A 391 4.15 69.74 18.60
CA ARG A 391 3.59 71.08 18.29
C ARG A 391 2.60 70.92 17.13
N TRP A 392 1.29 71.22 17.29
CA TRP A 392 0.62 72.53 17.33
C TRP A 392 0.68 73.36 16.04
N ARG A 393 -0.50 73.53 15.40
CA ARG A 393 -1.07 74.75 14.73
C ARG A 393 -2.16 74.32 13.72
N ARG A 394 -3.25 75.03 13.41
CA ARG A 394 -3.98 76.21 13.95
C ARG A 394 -5.19 76.44 13.01
N GLY A 395 -6.24 77.13 13.48
CA GLY A 395 -7.20 77.91 12.65
C GLY A 395 -8.52 77.18 12.32
N ARG A 396 -9.72 77.46 12.85
CA ARG A 396 -10.47 78.65 13.32
C ARG A 396 -11.32 79.32 12.23
N GLY A 397 -12.65 79.33 12.46
CA GLY A 397 -13.67 80.22 11.86
C GLY A 397 -14.75 79.45 11.09
N GLY A 398 -16.07 79.62 11.25
CA GLY A 398 -16.88 80.51 12.08
C GLY A 398 -18.11 81.04 11.31
N ARG A 399 -19.31 80.82 11.86
CA ARG A 399 -20.62 81.52 11.68
C ARG A 399 -21.70 80.98 10.71
N ARG A 400 -22.85 80.66 11.36
CA ARG A 400 -24.27 81.08 11.17
C ARG A 400 -25.00 80.88 9.82
N GLY A 401 -26.22 80.33 9.89
CA GLY A 401 -27.34 80.73 9.01
C GLY A 401 -28.37 79.65 8.59
N VAL A 402 -29.44 79.48 9.39
CA VAL A 402 -30.88 79.59 9.02
C VAL A 402 -31.45 78.94 7.72
N ARG A 403 -32.39 78.00 7.95
CA ARG A 403 -33.71 77.69 7.30
C ARG A 403 -33.87 77.22 5.83
N ARG A 404 -34.86 76.31 5.70
CA ARG A 404 -35.82 76.04 4.59
C ARG A 404 -35.24 75.34 3.34
N ALA A 405 -35.94 74.52 2.57
CA ALA A 405 -37.27 73.87 2.56
C ALA A 405 -37.18 72.72 1.51
N ALA A 406 -38.02 71.67 1.56
CA ALA A 406 -39.15 71.36 0.64
C ALA A 406 -38.80 71.42 -0.87
N SER A 407 -39.25 70.54 -1.77
CA SER A 407 -40.51 69.80 -1.95
C SER A 407 -40.24 68.64 -2.95
N THR A 408 -41.03 67.57 -3.03
CA THR A 408 -42.40 67.46 -3.59
C THR A 408 -43.16 66.29 -2.93
N HIS A 409 -44.30 66.58 -2.29
CA HIS A 409 -45.69 66.39 -2.78
C HIS A 409 -46.09 64.92 -2.98
N ASP A 410 -46.80 64.31 -2.03
CA ASP A 410 -48.25 64.38 -1.70
C ASP A 410 -49.11 63.47 -2.58
N ALA A 411 -49.87 62.57 -1.92
CA ALA A 411 -51.28 62.27 -2.17
C ALA A 411 -51.68 60.90 -1.57
N GLY A 412 -52.49 60.93 -0.50
CA GLY A 412 -53.66 60.02 -0.44
C GLY A 412 -54.80 60.60 -1.30
N PRO A 413 -56.04 60.04 -1.34
CA PRO A 413 -56.62 59.15 -0.32
C PRO A 413 -57.61 58.05 -0.84
N ARG A 414 -58.14 57.26 0.12
CA ARG A 414 -59.53 56.73 0.24
C ARG A 414 -60.17 55.87 -0.88
N ALA A 415 -60.53 54.63 -0.51
CA ALA A 415 -61.92 54.16 -0.22
C ALA A 415 -62.34 52.82 -0.87
N ARG A 416 -62.94 51.96 -0.01
CA ARG A 416 -64.10 51.03 -0.21
C ARG A 416 -64.01 49.99 -1.34
N GLU A 417 -64.45 48.73 -1.22
CA GLU A 417 -65.41 48.08 -0.33
C GLU A 417 -65.28 46.54 -0.45
N ARG A 418 -65.65 45.84 0.63
CA ARG A 418 -66.29 44.50 0.82
C ARG A 418 -66.34 43.51 -0.38
N GLY A 419 -66.16 42.19 -0.21
CA GLY A 419 -66.17 41.41 1.03
C GLY A 419 -65.94 39.89 0.84
N ASP A 420 -66.03 39.22 1.99
CA ASP A 420 -66.35 37.82 2.32
C ASP A 420 -65.40 36.66 1.92
N GLY A 421 -64.90 35.97 2.97
CA GLY A 421 -64.28 34.64 2.86
C GLY A 421 -63.23 34.29 3.93
N VAL A 422 -63.69 33.80 5.08
CA VAL A 422 -62.99 33.19 6.24
C VAL A 422 -62.25 31.87 5.85
N PRO A 423 -61.31 31.22 6.62
CA PRO A 423 -60.43 31.62 7.75
C PRO A 423 -58.90 31.32 7.59
N VAL A 424 -58.10 32.11 8.36
CA VAL A 424 -56.96 31.74 9.24
C VAL A 424 -55.61 31.24 8.68
N ALA A 425 -54.68 32.19 8.72
CA ALA A 425 -53.32 32.21 9.33
C ALA A 425 -52.24 31.18 8.93
N ARG A 426 -51.28 31.68 8.15
CA ARG A 426 -49.95 31.13 7.91
C ARG A 426 -49.04 31.28 9.13
N ARG A 427 -48.40 30.16 9.49
CA ARG A 427 -47.32 29.99 10.46
C ARG A 427 -46.02 30.64 10.00
N GLY A 428 -45.54 31.59 10.78
CA GLY A 428 -44.12 31.86 11.04
C GLY A 428 -43.96 32.07 12.54
N ASP A 429 -42.80 31.71 13.08
CA ASP A 429 -42.36 31.94 14.47
C ASP A 429 -42.81 30.93 15.54
N LEU A 430 -42.17 29.77 15.46
CA LEU A 430 -41.98 28.89 16.61
C LEU A 430 -40.89 29.45 17.55
N ARG A 431 -41.36 29.75 18.76
CA ARG A 431 -40.80 29.32 20.06
C ARG A 431 -39.59 30.06 20.64
N ARG A 432 -39.91 31.03 21.51
CA ARG A 432 -39.40 31.03 22.89
C ARG A 432 -40.58 31.01 23.86
N ALA A 433 -40.78 29.87 24.55
CA ALA A 433 -41.26 29.73 25.93
C ALA A 433 -41.71 28.28 26.20
N ARG A 434 -40.93 27.57 27.02
CA ARG A 434 -41.34 26.79 28.20
C ARG A 434 -40.02 26.35 28.87
N ILE A 435 -39.63 26.87 30.05
CA ILE A 435 -40.17 26.56 31.40
C ILE A 435 -40.07 25.04 31.59
N ARG A 436 -39.35 24.40 32.52
CA ARG A 436 -38.79 24.59 33.88
C ARG A 436 -37.76 23.43 34.01
N GLN A 437 -36.62 23.43 34.72
CA GLN A 437 -36.36 23.63 36.15
C GLN A 437 -34.83 23.45 36.35
N ALA A 438 -34.29 23.96 37.47
CA ALA A 438 -32.91 23.82 37.95
C ALA A 438 -31.82 24.71 37.30
N ARG A 439 -31.97 26.02 37.49
CA ARG A 439 -30.85 26.97 37.65
C ARG A 439 -30.89 27.48 39.09
N SER A 440 -29.78 27.42 39.81
CA SER A 440 -29.23 28.60 40.49
C SER A 440 -27.86 28.28 41.07
N GLY A 441 -26.85 29.00 40.62
CA GLY A 441 -25.55 29.03 41.26
C GLY A 441 -24.53 29.72 40.38
N GLN A 442 -24.29 31.01 40.66
CA GLN A 442 -23.18 31.86 40.21
C GLN A 442 -23.38 32.68 38.93
N ARG A 443 -23.53 33.99 39.12
CA ARG A 443 -22.38 34.92 39.04
C ARG A 443 -22.84 36.35 39.34
N GLY A 444 -22.03 37.08 40.10
CA GLY A 444 -21.91 38.53 39.94
C GLY A 444 -21.50 39.29 41.19
N GLU A 445 -20.44 40.08 41.01
CA GLU A 445 -19.99 41.23 41.83
C GLU A 445 -19.17 40.89 43.09
N GLY A 446 -18.02 41.50 43.39
CA GLY A 446 -17.35 42.66 42.81
C GLY A 446 -16.71 43.49 43.92
N VAL A 447 -15.50 43.99 43.65
CA VAL A 447 -14.89 45.24 44.20
C VAL A 447 -14.00 45.15 45.46
N MET A 448 -12.78 45.70 45.24
CA MET A 448 -11.66 45.96 46.16
C MET A 448 -11.93 47.05 47.21
N ARG A 449 -11.27 46.95 48.38
CA ARG A 449 -10.35 47.95 48.99
C ARG A 449 -10.03 47.53 50.44
N ARG A 450 -8.79 47.12 50.74
CA ARG A 450 -7.68 47.92 51.32
C ARG A 450 -7.87 48.37 52.78
N ARG A 451 -7.04 47.75 53.65
CA ARG A 451 -6.24 48.31 54.76
C ARG A 451 -6.94 48.80 56.05
N ALA A 452 -6.79 47.99 57.11
CA ALA A 452 -6.33 48.34 58.47
C ALA A 452 -6.23 46.99 59.23
N ALA A 453 -5.10 46.42 59.69
CA ALA A 453 -3.98 46.96 60.47
C ALA A 453 -4.42 47.61 61.79
N ALA A 454 -4.67 46.79 62.83
CA ALA A 454 -4.30 47.05 64.23
C ALA A 454 -4.96 46.00 65.17
N ALA A 455 -4.16 45.02 65.62
CA ALA A 455 -4.29 44.14 66.80
C ALA A 455 -3.49 42.87 66.47
N PHE A 456 -2.15 42.87 66.52
CA PHE A 456 -1.32 43.06 67.71
C PHE A 456 -1.77 42.18 68.88
N ALA A 457 -0.96 41.15 69.13
CA ALA A 457 -0.62 40.67 70.46
C ALA A 457 -1.77 40.20 71.37
N LEU A 458 -2.20 38.94 71.24
CA LEU A 458 -2.66 38.18 72.42
C LEU A 458 -2.73 36.64 72.29
N VAL A 459 -1.88 35.97 71.50
CA VAL A 459 -1.76 34.49 71.63
C VAL A 459 -0.31 34.00 71.53
N LEU A 460 0.65 34.88 71.82
CA LEU A 460 2.06 34.51 71.94
C LEU A 460 2.65 35.09 73.23
N MET A 461 2.09 34.68 74.38
CA MET A 461 2.74 34.64 75.70
C MET A 461 1.74 34.14 76.76
N MET A 462 1.62 32.82 76.91
CA MET A 462 1.35 32.15 78.19
C MET A 462 1.92 30.73 78.06
N ALA A 463 3.25 30.65 78.04
CA ALA A 463 4.00 29.42 78.25
C ALA A 463 4.43 29.39 79.71
N THR A 464 4.01 28.36 80.45
CA THR A 464 4.77 27.69 81.52
C THR A 464 4.04 26.39 81.90
N PRO A 465 4.74 25.38 82.46
CA PRO A 465 4.56 23.98 82.07
C PRO A 465 3.89 23.15 83.17
N ALA A 466 3.24 22.05 82.79
CA ALA A 466 3.00 20.93 83.71
C ALA A 466 2.84 19.64 82.92
N MET A 467 3.67 18.65 83.29
CA MET A 467 3.79 17.32 82.71
C MET A 467 2.48 16.54 82.76
N ALA A 468 2.09 15.90 81.66
CA ALA A 468 1.23 14.71 81.66
C ALA A 468 1.41 13.91 80.36
N GLN A 469 2.12 12.79 80.52
CA GLN A 469 2.28 11.60 79.67
C GLN A 469 1.58 11.55 78.30
N GLN A 470 2.41 11.38 77.28
CA GLN A 470 2.02 11.05 75.90
C GLN A 470 1.55 9.58 75.83
N PRO A 471 0.35 9.27 75.30
CA PRO A 471 -0.05 7.88 75.04
C PRO A 471 0.82 7.28 73.93
N PRO A 472 1.12 5.96 73.98
CA PRO A 472 2.01 5.34 73.01
C PRO A 472 1.37 5.29 71.62
N ALA A 473 2.20 5.46 70.60
CA ALA A 473 1.79 5.36 69.19
C ALA A 473 1.21 3.97 68.89
N PRO A 474 0.11 3.86 68.11
CA PRO A 474 -0.35 2.56 67.63
C PRO A 474 0.73 1.96 66.72
N ALA A 475 1.07 0.70 67.00
CA ALA A 475 2.10 -0.05 66.31
C ALA A 475 1.90 -0.01 64.79
N ALA A 476 2.98 0.29 64.07
CA ALA A 476 3.03 0.16 62.62
C ALA A 476 2.62 -1.27 62.23
N ALA A 477 1.58 -1.39 61.41
CA ALA A 477 1.25 -2.64 60.77
C ALA A 477 2.48 -3.13 59.98
N PRO A 478 2.83 -4.42 60.04
CA PRO A 478 3.96 -4.94 59.31
C PRO A 478 3.76 -4.69 57.82
N THR A 479 4.72 -4.00 57.21
CA THR A 479 4.80 -3.82 55.77
C THR A 479 4.80 -5.21 55.13
N PRO A 480 3.85 -5.53 54.22
CA PRO A 480 3.91 -6.78 53.51
C PRO A 480 5.24 -6.86 52.73
N PRO A 481 5.86 -8.05 52.63
CA PRO A 481 7.14 -8.18 51.95
C PRO A 481 7.02 -7.65 50.50
N PRO A 482 8.11 -7.09 49.94
CA PRO A 482 8.10 -6.60 48.58
C PRO A 482 7.70 -7.74 47.63
N ARG A 483 6.58 -7.57 46.94
CA ARG A 483 6.08 -8.54 45.96
C ARG A 483 7.14 -8.70 44.86
N SER A 484 7.48 -9.94 44.53
CA SER A 484 8.38 -10.29 43.43
C SER A 484 7.88 -9.69 42.12
N ALA A 485 8.81 -9.19 41.30
CA ALA A 485 8.55 -8.41 40.09
C ALA A 485 7.78 -9.15 38.97
N ASP A 486 7.46 -10.43 39.13
CA ASP A 486 6.89 -11.30 38.10
C ASP A 486 5.40 -11.66 38.27
N GLU A 487 4.68 -11.14 39.27
CA GLU A 487 3.22 -11.33 39.32
C GLU A 487 2.49 -10.26 38.49
N PRO A 488 1.70 -10.64 37.47
CA PRO A 488 0.85 -9.70 36.75
C PRO A 488 -0.12 -9.04 37.71
N ARG A 489 -0.12 -7.71 37.76
CA ARG A 489 -1.04 -6.93 38.60
C ARG A 489 -2.48 -7.28 38.19
N ALA A 490 -3.22 -7.97 39.08
CA ALA A 490 -4.63 -8.26 38.85
C ALA A 490 -5.38 -6.93 38.67
N LEU A 491 -6.14 -6.80 37.57
CA LEU A 491 -6.99 -5.62 37.37
C LEU A 491 -7.98 -5.52 38.53
N PRO A 492 -8.03 -4.38 39.24
CA PRO A 492 -9.06 -4.18 40.26
C PRO A 492 -10.44 -4.23 39.60
N ASP A 493 -11.32 -5.06 40.16
CA ASP A 493 -12.73 -5.06 39.81
C ASP A 493 -13.38 -3.85 40.48
N TYR A 494 -13.40 -2.72 39.75
CA TYR A 494 -13.89 -1.43 40.26
C TYR A 494 -15.40 -1.47 40.60
N ASP A 495 -16.14 -2.47 40.10
CA ASP A 495 -17.60 -2.51 40.18
C ASP A 495 -18.14 -3.70 40.99
N GLY A 496 -17.26 -4.58 41.49
CA GLY A 496 -17.61 -5.75 42.32
C GLY A 496 -18.49 -6.79 41.61
N ARG A 497 -18.59 -6.73 40.28
CA ARG A 497 -19.32 -7.70 39.47
C ARG A 497 -18.28 -8.60 38.83
N GLY A 498 -18.12 -9.79 39.39
CA GLY A 498 -17.31 -10.85 38.80
C GLY A 498 -17.64 -11.04 37.31
N LYS A 499 -16.69 -11.60 36.55
CA LYS A 499 -16.75 -11.75 35.08
C LYS A 499 -18.16 -12.12 34.61
N SER A 500 -18.79 -11.21 33.85
CA SER A 500 -20.14 -11.42 33.31
C SER A 500 -20.21 -12.78 32.60
N PRO A 501 -21.26 -13.60 32.84
CA PRO A 501 -21.44 -14.85 32.10
C PRO A 501 -21.51 -14.53 30.61
N ALA A 502 -20.76 -15.29 29.80
CA ALA A 502 -20.66 -15.05 28.36
C ALA A 502 -22.08 -15.02 27.75
N THR A 503 -22.48 -13.86 27.23
CA THR A 503 -23.78 -13.71 26.59
C THR A 503 -23.74 -14.47 25.26
N PHE A 504 -24.88 -14.95 24.74
CA PHE A 504 -24.92 -15.61 23.43
C PHE A 504 -24.23 -14.77 22.33
N GLY A 505 -24.31 -13.44 22.41
CA GLY A 505 -23.55 -12.52 21.55
C GLY A 505 -22.03 -12.65 21.66
N ASP A 506 -21.47 -12.88 22.85
CA ASP A 506 -20.02 -13.04 23.07
C ASP A 506 -19.50 -14.37 22.51
N VAL A 507 -20.30 -15.44 22.60
CA VAL A 507 -19.99 -16.75 22.03
C VAL A 507 -20.17 -16.75 20.50
N ALA A 508 -21.20 -16.07 19.99
CA ALA A 508 -21.42 -15.90 18.56
C ALA A 508 -20.30 -15.07 17.90
N LEU A 509 -19.72 -14.11 18.62
CA LEU A 509 -18.55 -13.33 18.18
C LEU A 509 -17.25 -14.15 18.12
N TRP A 510 -17.19 -15.33 18.74
CA TRP A 510 -16.02 -16.21 18.67
C TRP A 510 -15.79 -16.72 17.26
N VAL A 511 -16.85 -17.09 16.52
CA VAL A 511 -16.73 -17.60 15.13
C VAL A 511 -16.15 -16.55 14.19
N PRO A 512 -16.65 -15.30 14.12
CA PRO A 512 -16.00 -14.22 13.39
C PRO A 512 -14.58 -13.94 13.90
N ARG A 513 -14.33 -13.93 15.22
CA ARG A 513 -12.99 -13.66 15.76
C ARG A 513 -11.97 -14.71 15.34
N VAL A 514 -12.34 -15.99 15.32
CA VAL A 514 -11.46 -17.08 14.86
C VAL A 514 -11.29 -17.02 13.34
N LEU A 515 -12.38 -16.82 12.59
CA LEU A 515 -12.35 -16.68 11.13
C LEU A 515 -11.46 -15.51 10.68
N PHE A 516 -11.55 -14.38 11.36
CA PHE A 516 -10.73 -13.19 11.11
C PHE A 516 -9.45 -13.17 11.93
N SER A 517 -9.13 -14.20 12.73
CA SER A 517 -7.90 -14.22 13.54
C SER A 517 -6.61 -14.20 12.70
N PRO A 518 -6.52 -14.85 11.51
CA PRO A 518 -5.32 -14.72 10.68
C PRO A 518 -5.20 -13.29 10.12
N LEU A 519 -6.31 -12.69 9.71
CA LEU A 519 -6.37 -11.29 9.25
C LEU A 519 -5.98 -10.32 10.38
N TYR A 520 -6.49 -10.55 11.59
CA TYR A 520 -6.12 -9.79 12.78
C TYR A 520 -4.64 -9.93 13.09
N PHE A 521 -4.11 -11.16 13.09
CA PHE A 521 -2.70 -11.42 13.36
C PHE A 521 -1.79 -10.73 12.34
N VAL A 522 -2.09 -10.84 11.05
CA VAL A 522 -1.36 -10.13 9.99
C VAL A 522 -1.47 -8.61 10.20
N SER A 523 -2.67 -8.10 10.44
CA SER A 523 -2.87 -6.66 10.61
C SER A 523 -2.13 -6.11 11.83
N GLU A 524 -2.14 -6.82 12.96
CA GLU A 524 -1.65 -6.33 14.24
C GLU A 524 -0.14 -6.59 14.39
N TYR A 525 0.31 -7.80 14.09
CA TYR A 525 1.70 -8.23 14.35
C TYR A 525 2.61 -8.13 13.12
N VAL A 526 2.08 -8.35 11.92
CA VAL A 526 2.91 -8.28 10.69
C VAL A 526 2.96 -6.84 10.16
N ILE A 527 1.85 -6.10 10.23
CA ILE A 527 1.76 -4.75 9.68
C ILE A 527 1.88 -3.69 10.79
N ARG A 528 0.93 -3.64 11.73
CA ARG A 528 0.78 -2.49 12.65
C ARG A 528 1.94 -2.35 13.63
N ARG A 529 2.40 -3.43 14.28
CA ARG A 529 3.49 -3.34 15.27
C ARG A 529 4.84 -2.93 14.64
N PRO A 530 5.32 -3.56 13.55
CA PRO A 530 6.55 -3.14 12.89
C PRO A 530 6.45 -1.72 12.33
N LEU A 531 5.33 -1.39 11.70
CA LEU A 531 5.09 -0.04 11.18
C LEU A 531 5.05 1.00 12.30
N GLY A 532 4.39 0.68 13.42
CA GLY A 532 4.33 1.54 14.60
C GLY A 532 5.70 1.76 15.23
N TRP A 533 6.53 0.71 15.35
CA TRP A 533 7.92 0.84 15.78
C TRP A 533 8.75 1.70 14.83
N LEU A 534 8.61 1.49 13.51
CA LEU A 534 9.32 2.25 12.49
C LEU A 534 8.93 3.73 12.51
N ILE A 535 7.63 4.03 12.59
CA ILE A 535 7.12 5.41 12.68
C ILE A 535 7.60 6.07 13.97
N ALA A 536 7.43 5.42 15.12
CA ALA A 536 7.88 5.96 16.40
C ALA A 536 9.39 6.22 16.41
N THR A 537 10.19 5.31 15.83
CA THR A 537 11.64 5.49 15.70
C THR A 537 11.98 6.63 14.74
N ALA A 538 11.29 6.73 13.60
CA ALA A 538 11.49 7.79 12.62
C ALA A 538 11.13 9.18 13.19
N GLU A 539 10.09 9.27 14.02
CA GLU A 539 9.70 10.50 14.73
C GLU A 539 10.72 10.86 15.82
N GLN A 540 11.07 9.90 16.70
CA GLN A 540 12.05 10.11 17.76
C GLN A 540 13.41 10.56 17.22
N LYS A 541 13.84 9.96 16.11
CA LYS A 541 15.12 10.30 15.44
C LYS A 541 14.98 11.40 14.38
N GLN A 542 13.78 11.99 14.23
CA GLN A 542 13.49 13.04 13.26
C GLN A 542 13.98 12.74 11.82
N TRP A 543 13.88 11.48 11.39
CA TRP A 543 14.30 11.04 10.06
C TRP A 543 13.67 11.86 8.92
N PRO A 544 12.37 12.22 8.95
CA PRO A 544 11.78 13.04 7.89
C PRO A 544 12.47 14.40 7.73
N SER A 545 12.79 15.05 8.86
CA SER A 545 13.51 16.33 8.86
C SER A 545 14.93 16.14 8.31
N ALA A 546 15.66 15.13 8.79
CA ALA A 546 17.02 14.86 8.33
C ALA A 546 17.11 14.52 6.83
N ILE A 547 16.15 13.75 6.31
CA ILE A 547 16.06 13.43 4.88
C ILE A 547 15.72 14.68 4.07
N PHE A 548 14.78 15.50 4.55
CA PHE A 548 14.42 16.74 3.85
C PHE A 548 15.60 17.73 3.86
N ASP A 549 16.26 17.90 5.00
CA ASP A 549 17.47 18.72 5.17
C ASP A 549 18.61 18.27 4.25
N PHE A 550 18.74 16.96 4.02
CA PHE A 550 19.73 16.42 3.08
C PHE A 550 19.48 16.84 1.63
N PHE A 551 18.21 17.03 1.24
CA PHE A 551 17.81 17.42 -0.12
C PHE A 551 17.52 18.92 -0.29
N THR A 552 17.57 19.71 0.79
CA THR A 552 17.47 21.18 0.75
C THR A 552 18.84 21.82 0.92
N PHE A 553 19.08 22.92 0.21
CA PHE A 553 20.40 23.56 0.17
C PHE A 553 20.53 24.71 1.19
N ASP A 554 19.42 25.21 1.71
CA ASP A 554 19.36 26.34 2.62
C ASP A 554 18.73 25.96 3.98
N LYS A 555 19.08 26.71 5.02
CA LYS A 555 18.55 26.48 6.38
C LYS A 555 17.06 26.75 6.50
N GLU A 556 16.51 27.59 5.62
CA GLU A 556 15.09 27.95 5.59
C GLU A 556 14.27 26.96 4.72
N ARG A 557 14.93 25.98 4.09
CA ARG A 557 14.33 24.95 3.24
C ARG A 557 13.48 25.51 2.08
N THR A 558 13.88 26.67 1.58
CA THR A 558 13.25 27.36 0.45
C THR A 558 13.70 26.79 -0.89
N THR A 559 14.88 26.17 -0.94
CA THR A 559 15.47 25.63 -2.16
C THR A 559 15.92 24.18 -1.96
N GLY A 560 15.52 23.29 -2.86
CA GLY A 560 15.91 21.89 -2.77
C GLY A 560 15.78 21.11 -4.07
N LEU A 561 16.42 19.93 -4.08
CA LEU A 561 16.43 18.99 -5.18
C LEU A 561 16.02 17.59 -4.68
N LEU A 562 14.83 17.16 -5.05
CA LEU A 562 14.21 15.92 -4.61
C LEU A 562 14.30 14.85 -5.71
N PRO A 563 14.82 13.64 -5.41
CA PRO A 563 14.73 12.52 -6.35
C PRO A 563 13.29 12.04 -6.45
N THR A 564 12.87 11.70 -7.66
CA THR A 564 11.54 11.18 -7.95
C THR A 564 11.64 9.87 -8.73
N ALA A 565 10.74 8.95 -8.39
CA ALA A 565 10.56 7.71 -9.12
C ALA A 565 9.06 7.43 -9.17
N PHE A 566 8.60 6.92 -10.31
CA PHE A 566 7.20 6.57 -10.52
C PHE A 566 7.08 5.37 -11.45
N VAL A 567 6.22 4.44 -11.06
CA VAL A 567 5.96 3.18 -11.74
C VAL A 567 4.44 3.01 -11.82
N ASP A 568 3.91 2.89 -13.04
CA ASP A 568 2.53 2.48 -13.30
C ASP A 568 2.59 1.19 -14.13
N PHE A 569 2.20 0.07 -13.55
CA PHE A 569 2.39 -1.24 -14.18
C PHE A 569 1.58 -1.35 -15.49
N GLY A 570 2.29 -1.67 -16.58
CA GLY A 570 1.75 -1.64 -17.95
C GLY A 570 2.30 -0.50 -18.81
N PHE A 571 3.10 0.37 -18.20
CA PHE A 571 3.81 1.48 -18.83
C PHE A 571 5.31 1.44 -18.50
N ARG A 572 6.11 2.16 -19.28
CA ARG A 572 7.52 2.43 -18.95
C ARG A 572 7.56 3.27 -17.65
N PRO A 573 8.32 2.83 -16.65
CA PRO A 573 8.49 3.58 -15.41
C PRO A 573 9.33 4.83 -15.66
N SER A 574 9.55 5.60 -14.59
CA SER A 574 10.09 6.94 -14.69
C SER A 574 10.93 7.29 -13.49
N VAL A 575 12.12 7.86 -13.73
CA VAL A 575 13.01 8.37 -12.68
C VAL A 575 13.46 9.78 -13.04
N GLY A 576 13.67 10.62 -12.04
CA GLY A 576 14.10 11.99 -12.30
C GLY A 576 14.28 12.83 -11.06
N LEU A 577 14.33 14.14 -11.28
CA LEU A 577 14.62 15.14 -10.26
C LEU A 577 13.55 16.23 -10.29
N TYR A 578 13.17 16.64 -9.09
CA TYR A 578 12.33 17.80 -8.86
C TYR A 578 13.13 18.86 -8.13
N PHE A 579 13.29 20.03 -8.75
CA PHE A 579 13.91 21.19 -8.16
C PHE A 579 12.83 22.23 -7.82
N PHE A 580 12.92 22.79 -6.62
CA PHE A 580 12.09 23.91 -6.21
C PHE A 580 12.97 24.99 -5.58
N ALA A 581 12.59 26.25 -5.80
CA ALA A 581 13.22 27.41 -5.22
C ALA A 581 12.16 28.49 -4.99
N ASN A 582 11.92 28.82 -3.72
CA ASN A 582 11.01 29.91 -3.34
C ASN A 582 11.80 31.22 -3.26
N ASP A 583 11.14 32.34 -3.57
CA ASP A 583 11.73 33.69 -3.61
C ASP A 583 12.97 33.82 -4.52
N THR A 584 12.97 33.14 -5.67
CA THR A 584 14.17 32.99 -6.54
C THR A 584 14.64 34.29 -7.17
N PHE A 585 13.77 34.94 -7.96
CA PHE A 585 14.12 36.17 -8.69
C PHE A 585 13.64 37.44 -7.98
N ALA A 586 12.56 37.32 -7.23
CA ALA A 586 11.95 38.40 -6.47
C ALA A 586 11.23 37.83 -5.23
N LYS A 587 10.89 38.70 -4.27
CA LYS A 587 10.01 38.29 -3.17
C LYS A 587 8.66 37.85 -3.73
N ARG A 588 8.14 36.74 -3.22
CA ARG A 588 6.91 36.03 -3.64
C ARG A 588 6.98 35.41 -5.04
N ASN A 589 8.14 34.88 -5.40
CA ASN A 589 8.35 34.21 -6.68
C ASN A 589 8.84 32.76 -6.49
N ASP A 590 8.03 31.79 -6.88
CA ASP A 590 8.34 30.36 -6.72
C ASP A 590 8.69 29.75 -8.09
N LEU A 591 9.94 29.29 -8.23
CA LEU A 591 10.43 28.57 -9.40
C LEU A 591 10.42 27.06 -9.13
N LYS A 592 9.86 26.29 -10.07
CA LYS A 592 9.80 24.83 -9.99
C LYS A 592 10.22 24.22 -11.32
N LEU A 593 11.16 23.28 -11.25
CA LEU A 593 11.67 22.56 -12.42
C LEU A 593 11.57 21.06 -12.18
N PHE A 594 11.13 20.32 -13.19
CA PHE A 594 10.94 18.88 -13.11
C PHE A 594 11.51 18.22 -14.35
N ALA A 595 12.35 17.20 -14.17
CA ALA A 595 12.96 16.46 -15.26
C ALA A 595 12.91 14.97 -14.96
N THR A 596 12.27 14.18 -15.81
CA THR A 596 12.19 12.71 -15.68
C THR A 596 12.46 12.00 -17.00
N THR A 597 13.06 10.82 -16.91
CA THR A 597 13.45 10.01 -18.08
C THR A 597 13.51 8.50 -17.79
N TRP A 598 13.57 7.71 -18.86
CA TRP A 598 13.57 6.25 -18.88
C TRP A 598 14.11 5.81 -20.24
N GLY A 599 15.43 5.85 -20.35
CA GLY A 599 16.14 5.69 -21.62
C GLY A 599 15.99 6.91 -22.54
N SER A 600 16.35 6.73 -23.81
CA SER A 600 16.38 7.80 -24.81
C SER A 600 15.00 8.28 -25.29
N ASP A 601 13.99 7.41 -25.23
CA ASP A 601 12.71 7.63 -25.91
C ASP A 601 11.61 8.16 -24.98
N TRP A 602 11.88 8.19 -23.66
CA TRP A 602 10.96 8.72 -22.66
C TRP A 602 11.62 9.88 -21.91
N LEU A 603 11.08 11.08 -22.08
CA LEU A 603 11.59 12.31 -21.48
C LEU A 603 10.43 13.25 -21.15
N SER A 604 10.41 13.77 -19.93
CA SER A 604 9.49 14.83 -19.52
C SER A 604 10.26 15.93 -18.82
N LEU A 605 10.14 17.15 -19.33
CA LEU A 605 10.71 18.36 -18.76
C LEU A 605 9.57 19.34 -18.50
N SER A 606 9.48 19.89 -17.30
CA SER A 606 8.48 20.90 -16.96
C SER A 606 9.13 22.01 -16.15
N ALA A 607 8.78 23.25 -16.46
CA ALA A 607 9.16 24.43 -15.72
C ALA A 607 7.89 25.21 -15.37
N ALA A 608 7.80 25.67 -14.13
CA ALA A 608 6.72 26.51 -13.65
C ALA A 608 7.33 27.65 -12.84
N ASP A 609 7.03 28.88 -13.26
CA ASP A 609 7.40 30.10 -12.55
C ASP A 609 6.13 30.78 -12.06
N ARG A 610 5.97 30.92 -10.74
CA ARG A 610 4.77 31.47 -10.11
C ARG A 610 5.10 32.75 -9.34
N VAL A 611 4.36 33.81 -9.62
CA VAL A 611 4.48 35.11 -8.95
C VAL A 611 3.19 35.38 -8.17
N HIS A 612 3.29 35.62 -6.86
CA HIS A 612 2.13 35.99 -6.04
C HIS A 612 2.00 37.51 -5.92
N PHE A 613 0.94 38.05 -6.51
CA PHE A 613 0.64 39.49 -6.49
C PHE A 613 0.18 39.93 -5.09
N TRP A 614 -0.73 39.16 -4.49
CA TRP A 614 -1.15 39.33 -3.09
C TRP A 614 -1.36 37.98 -2.43
N ARG A 615 -1.10 37.93 -1.13
CA ARG A 615 -1.45 36.81 -0.26
C ARG A 615 -1.80 37.35 1.11
N ARG A 616 -3.01 37.08 1.57
CA ARG A 616 -3.52 37.42 2.91
C ARG A 616 -3.73 36.13 3.68
N GLU A 617 -3.11 36.03 4.84
CA GLU A 617 -3.18 34.83 5.68
C GLU A 617 -3.96 35.12 6.96
N ALA A 618 -4.69 34.12 7.43
CA ALA A 618 -5.32 34.15 8.74
C ALA A 618 -4.25 34.05 9.83
N PRO A 619 -4.41 34.74 10.97
CA PRO A 619 -3.50 34.57 12.10
C PRO A 619 -3.48 33.11 12.56
N ALA A 620 -2.33 32.65 13.04
CA ALA A 620 -2.13 31.26 13.49
C ALA A 620 -3.16 30.83 14.56
N SER A 621 -3.58 31.76 15.42
CA SER A 621 -4.63 31.55 16.43
C SER A 621 -6.01 31.20 15.85
N ALA A 622 -6.30 31.60 14.60
CA ALA A 622 -7.54 31.29 13.90
C ALA A 622 -7.45 30.00 13.05
N GLY A 623 -6.39 29.21 13.21
CA GLY A 623 -6.14 27.98 12.45
C GLY A 623 -5.26 28.16 11.21
N GLY A 624 -4.71 29.36 10.99
CA GLY A 624 -3.80 29.67 9.89
C GLY A 624 -4.39 29.53 8.49
N GLY A 625 -3.57 29.82 7.48
CA GLY A 625 -3.88 29.57 6.07
C GLY A 625 -4.29 30.80 5.27
N VAL A 626 -4.26 30.64 3.95
CA VAL A 626 -4.53 31.72 2.98
C VAL A 626 -6.03 32.03 2.94
N LEU A 627 -6.40 33.27 3.29
CA LEU A 627 -7.75 33.81 3.21
C LEU A 627 -8.06 34.31 1.81
N SER A 628 -7.09 34.96 1.18
CA SER A 628 -7.17 35.42 -0.19
C SER A 628 -5.78 35.47 -0.81
N GLU A 629 -5.69 35.10 -2.08
CA GLU A 629 -4.44 35.07 -2.84
C GLU A 629 -4.72 35.32 -4.32
N GLY A 630 -3.76 35.94 -4.98
CA GLY A 630 -3.76 36.08 -6.43
C GLY A 630 -2.36 35.84 -6.93
N SER A 631 -2.23 34.89 -7.84
CA SER A 631 -0.94 34.50 -8.41
C SER A 631 -1.03 34.34 -9.92
N GLY A 632 0.02 34.75 -10.61
CA GLY A 632 0.25 34.45 -12.01
C GLY A 632 1.30 33.35 -12.10
N GLN A 633 1.13 32.42 -13.03
CA GLN A 633 2.06 31.33 -13.26
C GLN A 633 2.32 31.18 -14.76
N LEU A 634 3.58 31.03 -15.16
CA LEU A 634 3.94 30.57 -16.49
C LEU A 634 4.40 29.12 -16.41
N ARG A 635 3.71 28.23 -17.13
CA ARG A 635 4.05 26.81 -17.21
C ARG A 635 4.53 26.47 -18.62
N VAL A 636 5.69 25.83 -18.70
CA VAL A 636 6.25 25.26 -19.93
C VAL A 636 6.49 23.78 -19.69
N SER A 637 5.96 22.92 -20.54
CA SER A 637 6.19 21.47 -20.43
C SER A 637 6.48 20.85 -21.79
N TYR A 638 7.44 19.93 -21.79
CA TYR A 638 7.82 19.07 -22.89
C TYR A 638 7.67 17.63 -22.42
N LEU A 639 7.00 16.81 -23.22
CA LEU A 639 6.77 15.41 -22.92
C LEU A 639 6.96 14.60 -24.20
N ARG A 640 7.89 13.67 -24.20
CA ARG A 640 8.04 12.62 -25.21
C ARG A 640 7.82 11.28 -24.56
N ARG A 641 6.83 10.53 -25.03
CA ARG A 641 6.46 9.26 -24.41
C ARG A 641 5.93 8.20 -25.39
N PRO A 642 6.49 6.97 -25.40
CA PRO A 642 6.24 5.98 -26.46
C PRO A 642 5.21 4.89 -26.15
N ASP A 643 4.50 4.97 -25.03
CA ASP A 643 3.76 3.85 -24.44
C ASP A 643 2.29 4.17 -24.10
N TYR A 644 1.69 5.21 -24.68
CA TYR A 644 0.27 5.48 -24.48
C TYR A 644 -0.60 4.36 -25.03
N LEU A 645 -1.77 4.15 -24.42
CA LEU A 645 -2.72 3.11 -24.78
C LEU A 645 -3.99 3.73 -25.38
N PHE A 646 -4.57 3.01 -26.33
CA PHE A 646 -5.87 3.31 -26.90
C PHE A 646 -6.62 2.00 -27.20
N HIS A 647 -7.91 1.94 -26.90
CA HIS A 647 -8.73 0.71 -26.98
C HIS A 647 -9.96 0.88 -27.88
N GLY A 648 -10.03 1.96 -28.65
CA GLY A 648 -11.23 2.37 -29.35
C GLY A 648 -12.11 3.33 -28.53
N PHE A 649 -13.17 3.80 -29.17
CA PHE A 649 -14.10 4.77 -28.60
C PHE A 649 -15.34 4.12 -27.99
N GLY A 650 -15.92 4.84 -27.03
CA GLY A 650 -17.24 4.58 -26.51
C GLY A 650 -17.31 3.43 -25.51
N PRO A 651 -18.55 3.09 -25.13
CA PRO A 651 -18.81 2.27 -23.96
C PRO A 651 -18.56 0.78 -24.22
N THR A 652 -18.45 0.35 -25.48
CA THR A 652 -18.27 -1.05 -25.88
C THR A 652 -16.82 -1.44 -26.17
N SER A 653 -15.86 -0.52 -25.99
CA SER A 653 -14.43 -0.76 -26.19
C SER A 653 -13.90 -1.93 -25.35
N ARG A 654 -13.15 -2.84 -25.98
CA ARG A 654 -12.69 -4.08 -25.35
C ARG A 654 -11.22 -4.00 -24.93
N PRO A 655 -10.81 -4.71 -23.86
CA PRO A 655 -9.42 -4.77 -23.46
C PRO A 655 -8.50 -5.41 -24.52
N GLU A 656 -8.98 -6.41 -25.27
CA GLU A 656 -8.18 -7.10 -26.30
C GLU A 656 -7.76 -6.23 -27.48
N ASP A 657 -8.49 -5.13 -27.72
CA ASP A 657 -8.29 -4.23 -28.84
C ASP A 657 -7.16 -3.22 -28.60
N ALA A 658 -6.50 -3.27 -27.43
CA ALA A 658 -5.43 -2.34 -27.05
C ALA A 658 -4.35 -2.17 -28.14
N GLY A 659 -4.12 -0.92 -28.54
CA GLY A 659 -3.00 -0.49 -29.38
C GLY A 659 -2.18 0.60 -28.69
N ARG A 660 -0.87 0.62 -28.97
CA ARG A 660 0.05 1.65 -28.43
C ARG A 660 0.36 2.76 -29.40
N TYR A 661 0.62 3.95 -28.85
CA TYR A 661 1.11 5.06 -29.65
C TYR A 661 2.12 5.90 -28.87
N ALA A 662 3.01 6.52 -29.64
CA ALA A 662 3.97 7.49 -29.14
C ALA A 662 3.51 8.91 -29.46
N GLN A 663 3.73 9.82 -28.52
CA GLN A 663 3.51 11.23 -28.75
C GLN A 663 4.60 12.08 -28.12
N ARG A 664 4.90 13.18 -28.81
CA ARG A 664 5.67 14.30 -28.30
C ARG A 664 4.75 15.52 -28.21
N ARG A 665 4.69 16.12 -27.03
CA ARG A 665 3.84 17.26 -26.70
C ARG A 665 4.68 18.38 -26.11
N VAL A 666 4.43 19.60 -26.57
CA VAL A 666 4.91 20.84 -25.95
C VAL A 666 3.71 21.66 -25.54
N ASP A 667 3.70 22.19 -24.33
CA ASP A 667 2.62 23.00 -23.78
C ASP A 667 3.21 24.24 -23.12
N VAL A 668 2.76 25.42 -23.54
CA VAL A 668 3.16 26.71 -22.99
C VAL A 668 1.89 27.45 -22.58
N ALA A 669 1.76 27.75 -21.29
CA ALA A 669 0.53 28.25 -20.73
C ALA A 669 0.79 29.22 -19.57
N PRO A 670 0.58 30.54 -19.76
CA PRO A 670 0.28 31.43 -18.66
C PRO A 670 -1.08 31.11 -18.04
N SER A 671 -1.12 31.12 -16.71
CA SER A 671 -2.33 30.93 -15.92
C SER A 671 -2.41 31.95 -14.78
N PHE A 672 -3.62 32.37 -14.44
CA PHE A 672 -3.92 33.20 -13.28
C PHE A 672 -4.78 32.42 -12.30
N ASP A 673 -4.31 32.32 -11.07
CA ASP A 673 -4.99 31.66 -9.96
C ASP A 673 -5.47 32.72 -8.96
N LEU A 674 -6.79 32.86 -8.85
CA LEU A 674 -7.46 33.82 -7.99
C LEU A 674 -8.23 33.10 -6.90
N LEU A 675 -7.86 33.37 -5.64
CA LEU A 675 -8.60 32.99 -4.45
C LEU A 675 -9.15 34.28 -3.81
N PRO A 676 -10.28 34.83 -4.29
CA PRO A 676 -10.85 36.04 -3.71
C PRO A 676 -11.36 35.82 -2.28
N MET A 677 -11.81 34.60 -1.98
CA MET A 677 -12.25 34.18 -0.65
C MET A 677 -11.89 32.71 -0.44
N ARG A 678 -11.80 32.27 0.82
CA ARG A 678 -11.37 30.91 1.21
C ARG A 678 -12.05 29.78 0.42
N ALA A 679 -13.35 29.92 0.18
CA ALA A 679 -14.17 28.87 -0.42
C ALA A 679 -14.21 28.93 -1.96
N LEU A 680 -13.62 29.96 -2.59
CA LEU A 680 -13.72 30.19 -4.02
C LEU A 680 -12.32 30.28 -4.63
N ARG A 681 -12.06 29.45 -5.63
CA ARG A 681 -10.87 29.54 -6.49
C ARG A 681 -11.32 29.65 -7.94
N ILE A 682 -10.75 30.62 -8.65
CA ILE A 682 -10.95 30.83 -10.07
C ILE A 682 -9.57 30.68 -10.70
N ARG A 683 -9.44 29.79 -11.69
CA ARG A 683 -8.22 29.62 -12.46
C ARG A 683 -8.53 29.91 -13.92
N THR A 684 -7.77 30.80 -14.53
CA THR A 684 -7.83 31.04 -15.97
C THR A 684 -6.47 30.69 -16.58
N GLU A 685 -6.48 30.09 -17.75
CA GLU A 685 -5.28 29.64 -18.44
C GLU A 685 -5.46 29.88 -19.92
N ALA A 686 -4.44 30.37 -20.59
CA ALA A 686 -4.45 30.54 -22.04
C ALA A 686 -3.08 30.11 -22.57
N GLY A 687 -3.04 29.35 -23.65
CA GLY A 687 -1.78 28.76 -24.07
C GLY A 687 -1.77 28.19 -25.47
N ALA A 688 -0.62 27.66 -25.85
CA ALA A 688 -0.41 26.94 -27.09
C ALA A 688 0.10 25.54 -26.78
N ARG A 689 -0.41 24.55 -27.50
CA ARG A 689 -0.05 23.15 -27.35
C ARG A 689 0.28 22.55 -28.70
N PHE A 690 1.46 21.96 -28.81
CA PHE A 690 2.01 21.40 -30.04
C PHE A 690 2.09 19.88 -29.89
N PHE A 691 1.49 19.16 -30.83
CA PHE A 691 1.48 17.71 -30.86
C PHE A 691 2.21 17.16 -32.07
N HIS A 692 3.07 16.19 -31.81
CA HIS A 692 3.76 15.42 -32.81
C HIS A 692 3.55 13.93 -32.54
N TYR A 693 2.98 13.23 -33.51
CA TYR A 693 2.77 11.79 -33.44
C TYR A 693 4.07 11.07 -33.86
N GLU A 694 4.45 10.03 -33.13
CA GLU A 694 5.59 9.18 -33.48
C GLU A 694 5.08 7.75 -33.75
N GLU A 695 5.56 7.13 -34.83
CA GLU A 695 5.15 5.77 -35.22
C GLU A 695 5.76 4.68 -34.32
N ASP A 696 6.98 4.91 -33.84
CA ASP A 696 7.71 3.99 -32.97
C ASP A 696 7.11 3.97 -31.57
N SER A 697 6.40 2.89 -31.25
CA SER A 697 5.89 2.59 -29.91
C SER A 697 6.74 1.53 -29.21
N CYS A 698 6.61 1.41 -27.89
CA CYS A 698 7.44 0.47 -27.13
C CYS A 698 6.89 -0.95 -27.06
N CYS A 699 7.73 -1.84 -26.50
CA CYS A 699 7.31 -3.00 -25.73
C CYS A 699 6.69 -4.15 -26.54
N ASP A 700 7.03 -4.23 -27.84
CA ASP A 700 6.56 -5.24 -28.80
C ASP A 700 5.03 -5.34 -28.94
N ASP A 701 4.29 -4.36 -28.39
CA ASP A 701 2.85 -4.25 -28.51
C ASP A 701 2.49 -3.63 -29.88
N PRO A 702 1.38 -4.06 -30.51
CA PRO A 702 0.96 -3.52 -31.80
C PRO A 702 0.58 -2.03 -31.67
N SER A 703 0.94 -1.24 -32.68
CA SER A 703 0.62 0.18 -32.70
C SER A 703 -0.89 0.42 -32.91
N VAL A 704 -1.37 1.61 -32.56
CA VAL A 704 -2.76 2.02 -32.82
C VAL A 704 -3.09 1.93 -34.31
N VAL A 705 -2.14 2.27 -35.19
CA VAL A 705 -2.28 2.16 -36.64
C VAL A 705 -2.45 0.69 -37.05
N THR A 706 -1.59 -0.20 -36.54
CA THR A 706 -1.66 -1.64 -36.84
C THR A 706 -2.98 -2.25 -36.37
N ARG A 707 -3.46 -1.89 -35.17
CA ARG A 707 -4.75 -2.35 -34.63
C ARG A 707 -5.95 -1.85 -35.42
N ALA A 708 -5.93 -0.59 -35.84
CA ALA A 708 -6.97 -0.04 -36.71
C ALA A 708 -7.01 -0.76 -38.06
N ALA A 709 -5.83 -1.05 -38.65
CA ALA A 709 -5.72 -1.81 -39.89
C ALA A 709 -6.20 -3.27 -39.75
N GLN A 710 -6.11 -3.85 -38.56
CA GLN A 710 -6.66 -5.18 -38.23
C GLN A 710 -8.18 -5.17 -37.98
N GLY A 711 -8.84 -4.01 -38.04
CA GLY A 711 -10.29 -3.88 -37.84
C GLY A 711 -10.73 -3.91 -36.38
N ALA A 712 -9.82 -3.72 -35.41
CA ALA A 712 -10.17 -3.66 -33.98
C ALA A 712 -11.05 -2.44 -33.67
N TYR A 713 -10.80 -1.31 -34.34
CA TYR A 713 -11.58 -0.08 -34.25
C TYR A 713 -11.36 0.78 -35.50
N PRO A 714 -12.26 1.73 -35.81
CA PRO A 714 -12.03 2.69 -36.89
C PRO A 714 -10.80 3.55 -36.61
N VAL A 715 -10.15 4.05 -37.68
CA VAL A 715 -8.99 4.92 -37.57
C VAL A 715 -9.34 6.16 -36.73
N PRO A 716 -8.66 6.39 -35.60
CA PRO A 716 -8.94 7.54 -34.73
C PRO A 716 -8.76 8.88 -35.45
N PRO A 717 -9.67 9.86 -35.25
CA PRO A 717 -9.52 11.20 -35.81
C PRO A 717 -8.21 11.85 -35.36
N GLY A 718 -7.46 12.45 -36.28
CA GLY A 718 -6.18 13.10 -35.98
C GLY A 718 -4.99 12.14 -35.78
N LEU A 719 -5.15 10.84 -36.01
CA LEU A 719 -4.03 9.90 -35.99
C LEU A 719 -3.01 10.22 -37.10
N ALA A 720 -1.72 10.10 -36.81
CA ALA A 720 -0.59 10.33 -37.72
C ALA A 720 -0.51 11.75 -38.32
N ARG A 721 -1.24 12.73 -37.76
CA ARG A 721 -1.16 14.14 -38.15
C ARG A 721 -0.67 14.99 -37.00
N ASN A 722 0.38 15.75 -37.26
CA ASN A 722 0.86 16.76 -36.32
C ASN A 722 -0.11 17.94 -36.33
N TYR A 723 -0.42 18.47 -35.15
CA TYR A 723 -1.31 19.61 -35.03
C TYR A 723 -0.87 20.53 -33.89
N SER A 724 -1.28 21.79 -33.95
CA SER A 724 -0.96 22.78 -32.92
C SER A 724 -2.21 23.54 -32.57
N ILE A 725 -2.59 23.58 -31.30
CA ILE A 725 -3.79 24.28 -30.84
C ILE A 725 -3.42 25.49 -29.99
N GLY A 726 -4.21 26.54 -30.12
CA GLY A 726 -4.31 27.63 -29.16
C GLY A 726 -5.54 27.38 -28.32
N TYR A 727 -5.43 27.52 -27.01
CA TYR A 727 -6.53 27.24 -26.09
C TYR A 727 -6.71 28.31 -25.04
N GLY A 728 -7.95 28.46 -24.58
CA GLY A 728 -8.34 29.27 -23.42
C GLY A 728 -9.21 28.46 -22.49
N ARG A 729 -8.80 28.34 -21.23
CA ARG A 729 -9.44 27.55 -20.18
C ARG A 729 -9.83 28.42 -18.99
N ALA A 730 -11.02 28.18 -18.46
CA ALA A 730 -11.47 28.73 -17.19
C ALA A 730 -11.96 27.59 -16.29
N GLU A 731 -11.60 27.64 -15.02
CA GLU A 731 -11.99 26.70 -13.98
C GLU A 731 -12.50 27.46 -12.75
N LEU A 732 -13.63 27.03 -12.23
CA LEU A 732 -14.27 27.57 -11.05
C LEU A 732 -14.40 26.46 -10.00
N ILE A 733 -13.82 26.67 -8.83
CA ILE A 733 -13.89 25.72 -7.72
C ILE A 733 -14.52 26.42 -6.52
N VAL A 734 -15.65 25.89 -6.07
CA VAL A 734 -16.30 26.27 -4.81
C VAL A 734 -16.10 25.12 -3.83
N ASP A 735 -15.31 25.31 -2.78
CA ASP A 735 -15.05 24.30 -1.76
C ASP A 735 -15.38 24.85 -0.36
N THR A 736 -16.49 24.37 0.21
CA THR A 736 -16.93 24.83 1.53
C THR A 736 -16.16 24.17 2.67
N ARG A 737 -15.47 23.05 2.40
CA ARG A 737 -14.75 22.28 3.42
C ARG A 737 -13.67 23.13 4.08
N PRO A 738 -13.47 23.02 5.40
CA PRO A 738 -12.42 23.77 6.07
C PRO A 738 -11.03 23.25 5.64
N ARG A 739 -9.98 24.02 5.89
CA ARG A 739 -8.61 23.54 5.66
C ARG A 739 -8.25 22.48 6.72
N ARG A 740 -7.51 21.45 6.31
CA ARG A 740 -6.91 20.49 7.26
C ARG A 740 -6.04 21.25 8.28
N PRO A 741 -6.02 20.84 9.55
CA PRO A 741 -6.49 19.56 10.10
C PRO A 741 -7.96 19.51 10.55
N ARG A 742 -8.79 20.52 10.23
CA ARG A 742 -10.19 20.56 10.69
C ARG A 742 -11.07 19.49 10.01
N PRO A 743 -12.14 19.02 10.68
CA PRO A 743 -13.07 18.03 10.13
C PRO A 743 -13.57 18.41 8.73
N GLN A 744 -13.35 17.53 7.76
CA GLN A 744 -13.51 17.81 6.32
C GLN A 744 -14.96 17.65 5.83
N HIS A 745 -15.92 18.19 6.56
CA HIS A 745 -17.31 18.23 6.11
C HIS A 745 -17.54 19.37 5.12
N GLY A 746 -18.32 19.10 4.08
CA GLY A 746 -18.76 20.15 3.17
C GLY A 746 -19.09 19.64 1.79
N VAL A 747 -19.23 20.59 0.88
CA VAL A 747 -19.55 20.37 -0.52
C VAL A 747 -18.46 21.01 -1.36
N ARG A 748 -18.08 20.32 -2.43
CA ARG A 748 -17.19 20.85 -3.44
C ARG A 748 -17.89 20.82 -4.79
N LEU A 749 -17.92 21.97 -5.45
CA LEU A 749 -18.31 22.11 -6.85
C LEU A 749 -17.07 22.54 -7.63
N MET A 750 -16.84 21.89 -8.76
CA MET A 750 -15.78 22.22 -9.70
C MET A 750 -16.42 22.25 -11.08
N THR A 751 -16.22 23.32 -11.83
CA THR A 751 -16.65 23.42 -13.23
C THR A 751 -15.50 23.95 -14.06
N HIS A 752 -15.44 23.53 -15.32
CA HIS A 752 -14.42 24.00 -16.24
C HIS A 752 -14.94 24.10 -17.67
N ALA A 753 -14.33 24.98 -18.45
CA ALA A 753 -14.52 25.11 -19.87
C ALA A 753 -13.18 25.47 -20.54
N GLU A 754 -12.84 24.80 -21.63
CA GLU A 754 -11.63 24.98 -22.43
C GLU A 754 -12.04 25.06 -23.90
N HIS A 755 -11.79 26.19 -24.55
CA HIS A 755 -12.02 26.36 -25.98
C HIS A 755 -10.69 26.24 -26.72
N ASP A 756 -10.63 25.30 -27.65
CA ASP A 756 -9.44 24.99 -28.45
C ASP A 756 -9.68 25.38 -29.90
N THR A 757 -8.70 26.03 -30.50
CA THR A 757 -8.68 26.36 -31.92
C THR A 757 -7.40 25.82 -32.54
N ASN A 758 -7.53 25.08 -33.64
CA ASN A 758 -6.37 24.61 -34.38
C ASN A 758 -5.65 25.78 -35.08
N LEU A 759 -4.38 25.97 -34.75
CA LEU A 759 -3.50 26.99 -35.31
C LEU A 759 -2.74 26.48 -36.54
N ARG A 760 -2.42 25.18 -36.56
CA ARG A 760 -1.71 24.52 -37.67
C ARG A 760 -2.22 23.08 -37.81
N GLY A 761 -2.74 22.75 -38.99
CA GLY A 761 -3.38 21.48 -39.30
C GLY A 761 -4.70 21.70 -40.04
N GLU A 762 -5.62 20.74 -39.97
CA GLU A 762 -6.98 20.92 -40.49
C GLU A 762 -7.76 21.95 -39.66
N PRO A 763 -8.35 22.99 -40.25
CA PRO A 763 -9.13 23.98 -39.51
C PRO A 763 -10.23 23.31 -38.70
N GLY A 764 -10.21 23.54 -37.39
CA GLY A 764 -11.17 22.98 -36.45
C GLY A 764 -11.07 23.69 -35.11
N SER A 765 -12.22 23.88 -34.47
CA SER A 765 -12.31 24.35 -33.09
C SER A 765 -13.31 23.49 -32.33
N TRP A 766 -13.06 23.30 -31.05
CA TRP A 766 -13.92 22.51 -30.17
C TRP A 766 -13.88 23.08 -28.77
N ILE A 767 -14.90 22.74 -27.98
CA ILE A 767 -15.00 23.12 -26.59
C ILE A 767 -15.01 21.86 -25.73
N LYS A 768 -14.14 21.83 -24.73
CA LYS A 768 -14.18 20.87 -23.63
C LYS A 768 -14.86 21.54 -22.45
N TYR A 769 -15.85 20.90 -21.85
CA TYR A 769 -16.54 21.46 -20.68
C TYR A 769 -17.03 20.34 -19.79
N GLY A 770 -17.15 20.63 -18.51
CA GLY A 770 -17.53 19.61 -17.55
C GLY A 770 -17.47 20.11 -16.12
N GLY A 771 -17.66 19.20 -15.20
CA GLY A 771 -17.61 19.52 -13.79
C GLY A 771 -17.81 18.32 -12.88
N ALA A 772 -17.50 18.56 -11.61
CA ALA A 772 -17.69 17.63 -10.53
C ALA A 772 -18.44 18.29 -9.38
N VAL A 773 -19.41 17.58 -8.82
CA VAL A 773 -20.11 17.95 -7.59
C VAL A 773 -19.92 16.84 -6.58
N GLY A 774 -19.47 17.19 -5.37
CA GLY A 774 -19.22 16.20 -4.33
C GLY A 774 -19.63 16.66 -2.93
N GLY A 775 -20.21 15.75 -2.17
CA GLY A 775 -20.53 15.92 -0.75
C GLY A 775 -19.57 15.08 0.11
N PHE A 776 -19.07 15.66 1.19
CA PHE A 776 -18.07 15.06 2.08
C PHE A 776 -18.53 15.13 3.53
N VAL A 777 -18.39 14.02 4.25
CA VAL A 777 -18.75 13.87 5.66
C VAL A 777 -17.60 13.21 6.39
N ASP A 778 -17.06 13.87 7.42
CA ASP A 778 -16.12 13.26 8.36
C ASP A 778 -16.88 12.47 9.43
N LEU A 779 -16.64 11.15 9.49
CA LEU A 779 -17.40 10.25 10.35
C LEU A 779 -17.05 10.35 11.83
N THR A 780 -15.86 10.87 12.17
CA THR A 780 -15.30 10.75 13.53
C THR A 780 -14.75 12.06 14.09
N GLY A 781 -14.69 13.12 13.27
CA GLY A 781 -13.98 14.36 13.61
C GLY A 781 -12.46 14.21 13.63
N THR A 782 -11.93 13.07 13.17
CA THR A 782 -10.49 12.77 13.09
C THR A 782 -10.03 12.60 11.64
N GLU A 783 -10.63 13.38 10.71
CA GLU A 783 -10.33 13.36 9.27
C GLU A 783 -10.62 12.01 8.58
N ARG A 784 -11.64 11.27 9.06
CA ARG A 784 -12.10 10.05 8.40
C ARG A 784 -13.28 10.38 7.50
N VAL A 785 -12.98 10.72 6.25
CA VAL A 785 -13.93 11.37 5.34
C VAL A 785 -14.51 10.36 4.38
N VAL A 786 -15.83 10.26 4.34
CA VAL A 786 -16.55 9.62 3.24
C VAL A 786 -17.03 10.72 2.30
N GLY A 787 -16.76 10.57 1.01
CA GLY A 787 -17.18 11.52 -0.02
C GLY A 787 -17.85 10.82 -1.20
N LEU A 788 -18.97 11.35 -1.65
CA LEU A 788 -19.61 10.95 -2.90
C LEU A 788 -19.42 12.10 -3.91
N THR A 789 -18.83 11.80 -5.06
CA THR A 789 -18.60 12.77 -6.13
C THR A 789 -19.23 12.29 -7.42
N LEU A 790 -20.01 13.14 -8.09
CA LEU A 790 -20.53 12.94 -9.44
C LEU A 790 -19.73 13.85 -10.37
N GLU A 791 -19.19 13.30 -11.44
CA GLU A 791 -18.34 14.01 -12.39
C GLU A 791 -18.77 13.67 -13.81
N ALA A 792 -18.78 14.68 -14.69
CA ALA A 792 -19.09 14.52 -16.10
C ALA A 792 -18.33 15.53 -16.96
N ASP A 793 -17.74 15.03 -18.04
CA ASP A 793 -16.92 15.79 -18.98
C ASP A 793 -17.41 15.55 -20.41
N PHE A 794 -17.33 16.60 -21.23
CA PHE A 794 -17.83 16.66 -22.58
C PHE A 794 -16.82 17.36 -23.47
N VAL A 795 -16.75 16.93 -24.72
CA VAL A 795 -16.04 17.63 -25.78
C VAL A 795 -16.97 17.69 -26.98
N ASP A 796 -17.22 18.88 -27.49
CA ASP A 796 -18.11 19.12 -28.63
C ASP A 796 -17.42 19.99 -29.69
N PRO A 797 -17.61 19.71 -30.99
CA PRO A 797 -17.00 20.51 -32.04
C PRO A 797 -17.75 21.85 -32.14
N VAL A 798 -17.02 22.94 -32.31
CA VAL A 798 -17.60 24.28 -32.48
C VAL A 798 -17.64 24.63 -33.97
N ALA A 799 -16.54 24.41 -34.69
CA ALA A 799 -16.46 24.62 -36.13
C ALA A 799 -15.41 23.70 -36.78
N GLY A 800 -15.59 23.37 -38.06
CA GLY A 800 -14.59 22.64 -38.85
C GLY A 800 -14.45 21.16 -38.48
N ALA A 801 -13.22 20.65 -38.53
CA ALA A 801 -12.92 19.24 -38.29
C ALA A 801 -13.24 18.80 -36.83
N PRO A 802 -13.63 17.54 -36.60
CA PRO A 802 -13.85 17.01 -35.26
C PRO A 802 -12.53 16.99 -34.46
N PRO A 803 -12.60 17.05 -33.12
CA PRO A 803 -11.39 17.04 -32.30
C PRO A 803 -10.60 15.74 -32.45
N PRO A 804 -9.26 15.83 -32.47
CA PRO A 804 -8.37 14.67 -32.45
C PRO A 804 -8.68 13.74 -31.27
N PHE A 805 -8.42 12.45 -31.44
CA PHE A 805 -8.66 11.43 -30.41
C PHE A 805 -7.90 11.68 -29.10
N SER A 806 -6.75 12.36 -29.18
CA SER A 806 -5.92 12.80 -28.06
C SER A 806 -6.54 13.93 -27.24
N GLU A 807 -7.51 14.66 -27.80
CA GLU A 807 -8.23 15.77 -27.14
C GLU A 807 -9.63 15.36 -26.67
N GLN A 808 -10.02 14.10 -26.88
CA GLN A 808 -11.30 13.57 -26.40
C GLN A 808 -11.26 13.25 -24.90
N VAL A 809 -12.43 13.00 -24.31
CA VAL A 809 -12.54 12.63 -22.90
C VAL A 809 -11.88 11.26 -22.70
N VAL A 810 -10.96 11.20 -21.73
CA VAL A 810 -10.23 9.98 -21.38
C VAL A 810 -10.52 9.63 -19.92
N LEU A 811 -10.95 8.40 -19.65
CA LEU A 811 -11.14 7.89 -18.30
C LEU A 811 -10.08 6.84 -17.98
N GLY A 812 -9.78 6.69 -16.69
CA GLY A 812 -8.65 5.95 -16.16
C GLY A 812 -7.46 6.85 -15.82
N GLY A 813 -6.48 6.31 -15.12
CA GLY A 813 -5.33 7.10 -14.68
C GLY A 813 -5.62 7.91 -13.43
N THR A 814 -5.26 9.20 -13.42
CA THR A 814 -5.45 10.09 -12.27
C THR A 814 -6.84 10.75 -12.23
N GLY A 815 -7.60 10.71 -13.33
CA GLY A 815 -8.95 11.26 -13.45
C GLY A 815 -10.04 10.30 -13.01
N MET A 816 -11.17 10.30 -13.69
CA MET A 816 -12.31 9.42 -13.40
C MET A 816 -11.94 7.94 -13.53
N LEU A 817 -12.57 7.07 -12.74
CA LEU A 817 -12.38 5.61 -12.79
C LEU A 817 -10.90 5.17 -12.62
N ARG A 818 -10.25 5.66 -11.55
CA ARG A 818 -8.81 5.50 -11.26
C ARG A 818 -8.29 4.06 -11.19
N GLY A 819 -9.15 3.06 -11.02
CA GLY A 819 -8.79 1.65 -11.13
C GLY A 819 -8.39 1.22 -12.54
N PHE A 820 -8.79 1.96 -13.58
CA PHE A 820 -8.34 1.72 -14.96
C PHE A 820 -7.01 2.43 -15.27
N ARG A 821 -6.29 1.89 -16.26
CA ARG A 821 -5.05 2.49 -16.76
C ARG A 821 -5.41 3.74 -17.57
N PRO A 822 -4.53 4.76 -17.60
CA PRO A 822 -4.69 5.89 -18.52
C PRO A 822 -4.93 5.41 -19.95
N GLY A 823 -5.93 5.97 -20.64
CA GLY A 823 -6.24 5.62 -22.04
C GLY A 823 -7.08 4.34 -22.22
N ARG A 824 -7.65 3.78 -21.14
CA ARG A 824 -8.52 2.60 -21.25
C ARG A 824 -9.86 2.93 -21.92
N LEU A 825 -10.44 4.09 -21.62
CA LEU A 825 -11.75 4.48 -22.12
C LEU A 825 -11.63 5.86 -22.76
N HIS A 826 -12.07 5.97 -24.02
CA HIS A 826 -12.11 7.22 -24.78
C HIS A 826 -13.54 7.51 -25.24
N GLY A 827 -13.95 8.77 -25.22
CA GLY A 827 -15.26 9.18 -25.70
C GLY A 827 -15.39 10.68 -25.89
N ARG A 828 -16.48 11.08 -26.53
CA ARG A 828 -16.84 12.50 -26.68
C ARG A 828 -17.49 13.05 -25.41
N SER A 829 -18.02 12.16 -24.57
CA SER A 829 -18.44 12.46 -23.21
C SER A 829 -18.01 11.34 -22.26
N GLY A 830 -17.92 11.65 -20.97
CA GLY A 830 -17.63 10.69 -19.91
C GLY A 830 -18.33 11.11 -18.63
N ALA A 831 -18.83 10.16 -17.87
CA ALA A 831 -19.49 10.41 -16.59
C ALA A 831 -19.18 9.29 -15.60
N ALA A 832 -19.01 9.65 -14.32
CA ALA A 832 -18.73 8.72 -13.26
C ALA A 832 -19.25 9.22 -11.91
N ALA A 833 -19.75 8.28 -11.11
CA ALA A 833 -20.07 8.47 -9.71
C ALA A 833 -18.99 7.75 -8.88
N THR A 834 -18.30 8.48 -8.00
CA THR A 834 -17.21 7.98 -7.17
C THR A 834 -17.55 8.10 -5.69
N LEU A 835 -17.61 6.97 -5.00
CA LEU A 835 -17.58 6.90 -3.54
C LEU A 835 -16.12 6.77 -3.09
N SER A 836 -15.72 7.64 -2.17
CA SER A 836 -14.35 7.74 -1.66
C SER A 836 -14.35 7.68 -0.14
N TYR A 837 -13.34 7.04 0.42
CA TYR A 837 -13.04 7.02 1.85
C TYR A 837 -11.59 7.38 2.06
N GLU A 838 -11.32 8.39 2.88
CA GLU A 838 -9.97 8.82 3.24
C GLU A 838 -9.79 8.79 4.75
N TRP A 839 -8.64 8.32 5.21
CA TRP A 839 -8.28 8.32 6.63
C TRP A 839 -6.82 8.75 6.83
N PRO A 840 -6.48 9.43 7.93
CA PRO A 840 -5.09 9.76 8.21
C PRO A 840 -4.29 8.51 8.60
N ILE A 841 -3.09 8.37 8.04
CA ILE A 841 -2.12 7.33 8.44
C ILE A 841 -0.99 7.98 9.24
N TRP A 842 -0.43 9.07 8.73
CA TRP A 842 0.68 9.80 9.36
C TRP A 842 0.67 11.27 8.95
N ALA A 843 1.36 12.18 9.64
CA ALA A 843 1.22 13.66 9.50
C ALA A 843 1.14 14.16 8.04
N PHE A 844 1.88 13.53 7.12
CA PHE A 844 1.91 13.85 5.70
C PHE A 844 1.37 12.73 4.78
N LEU A 845 0.77 11.65 5.32
CA LEU A 845 0.19 10.53 4.57
C LEU A 845 -1.27 10.23 4.96
N SER A 846 -2.09 9.97 3.96
CA SER A 846 -3.47 9.51 4.11
C SER A 846 -3.67 8.21 3.36
N GLY A 847 -4.41 7.29 3.97
CA GLY A 847 -4.97 6.14 3.27
C GLY A 847 -6.21 6.56 2.51
N THR A 848 -6.43 5.93 1.36
CA THR A 848 -7.56 6.19 0.47
C THR A 848 -8.12 4.88 -0.03
N ALA A 849 -9.44 4.80 -0.08
CA ALA A 849 -10.17 3.76 -0.76
C ALA A 849 -11.25 4.41 -1.62
N HIS A 850 -11.54 3.84 -2.79
CA HIS A 850 -12.59 4.35 -3.66
C HIS A 850 -13.27 3.22 -4.44
N GLY A 851 -14.54 3.45 -4.75
CA GLY A 851 -15.32 2.67 -5.70
C GLY A 851 -16.08 3.65 -6.60
N ALA A 852 -16.01 3.47 -7.91
CA ALA A 852 -16.59 4.35 -8.89
C ALA A 852 -17.31 3.56 -9.98
N LEU A 853 -18.45 4.08 -10.42
CA LEU A 853 -19.24 3.55 -11.53
C LEU A 853 -19.31 4.60 -12.63
N GLY A 854 -18.97 4.24 -13.86
CA GLY A 854 -18.97 5.20 -14.97
C GLY A 854 -18.52 4.60 -16.28
N ASN A 855 -18.51 5.43 -17.33
CA ASN A 855 -18.02 5.05 -18.66
C ASN A 855 -17.72 6.27 -19.54
N ALA A 856 -17.24 6.01 -20.76
CA ALA A 856 -17.12 6.96 -21.85
C ALA A 856 -18.18 6.67 -22.93
N TRP A 857 -18.74 7.72 -23.52
CA TRP A 857 -19.84 7.67 -24.48
C TRP A 857 -19.60 8.55 -25.71
N GLY A 858 -20.55 8.49 -26.65
CA GLY A 858 -20.63 9.42 -27.78
C GLY A 858 -20.93 10.86 -27.34
N PRO A 859 -21.18 11.78 -28.29
CA PRO A 859 -21.49 13.18 -27.98
C PRO A 859 -22.71 13.29 -27.05
N GLY A 860 -22.66 14.17 -26.05
CA GLY A 860 -23.79 14.41 -25.13
C GLY A 860 -24.34 13.16 -24.42
N LEU A 861 -23.47 12.22 -24.00
CA LEU A 861 -23.85 10.93 -23.40
C LEU A 861 -24.71 10.03 -24.31
N ARG A 862 -24.66 10.23 -25.64
CA ARG A 862 -25.38 9.37 -26.57
C ARG A 862 -24.89 7.93 -26.48
N GLY A 863 -25.84 6.99 -26.39
CA GLY A 863 -25.55 5.58 -26.12
C GLY A 863 -25.35 5.27 -24.64
N PHE A 864 -25.80 6.15 -23.74
CA PHE A 864 -25.90 5.84 -22.31
C PHE A 864 -26.83 4.65 -22.09
N ASP A 865 -26.29 3.64 -21.44
CA ASP A 865 -26.99 2.43 -21.04
C ASP A 865 -26.44 2.01 -19.68
N PRO A 866 -27.28 1.85 -18.64
CA PRO A 866 -26.86 1.33 -17.35
C PRO A 866 -26.10 0.00 -17.44
N GLU A 867 -26.46 -0.90 -18.37
CA GLU A 867 -25.76 -2.18 -18.56
C GLU A 867 -24.31 -1.99 -19.04
N LEU A 868 -24.00 -0.83 -19.62
CA LEU A 868 -22.67 -0.49 -20.07
C LEU A 868 -21.81 0.17 -18.98
N LEU A 869 -22.33 0.44 -17.78
CA LEU A 869 -21.53 1.03 -16.70
C LEU A 869 -20.44 0.07 -16.23
N ARG A 870 -19.24 0.60 -15.95
CA ARG A 870 -18.10 -0.17 -15.44
C ARG A 870 -17.80 0.20 -14.00
N LEU A 871 -17.48 -0.80 -13.20
CA LEU A 871 -16.95 -0.61 -11.86
C LEU A 871 -15.44 -0.43 -11.89
N SER A 872 -14.99 0.58 -11.16
CA SER A 872 -13.59 0.90 -10.90
C SER A 872 -13.41 0.99 -9.39
N SER A 873 -12.45 0.28 -8.82
CA SER A 873 -12.18 0.36 -7.38
C SER A 873 -10.70 0.41 -7.11
N GLY A 874 -10.32 0.92 -5.95
CA GLY A 874 -8.93 0.90 -5.54
C GLY A 874 -8.70 1.31 -4.09
N ILE A 875 -7.58 0.85 -3.54
CA ILE A 875 -7.11 1.17 -2.20
C ILE A 875 -5.62 1.53 -2.26
N GLY A 876 -5.23 2.53 -1.49
CA GLY A 876 -3.91 3.13 -1.62
C GLY A 876 -3.55 4.11 -0.52
N ILE A 877 -2.35 4.66 -0.63
CA ILE A 877 -1.79 5.67 0.25
C ILE A 877 -1.39 6.86 -0.61
N ARG A 878 -1.68 8.07 -0.15
CA ARG A 878 -1.27 9.32 -0.80
C ARG A 878 -0.67 10.30 0.19
N THR A 879 0.22 11.17 -0.28
CA THR A 879 0.66 12.32 0.51
C THR A 879 -0.47 13.32 0.76
N ARG A 880 -0.45 13.92 1.95
CA ARG A 880 -1.32 15.03 2.35
C ARG A 880 -0.73 16.35 1.84
N SER A 881 -1.61 17.23 1.33
CA SER A 881 -1.40 18.67 1.13
C SER A 881 -0.27 19.18 0.22
N SER A 882 0.31 18.37 -0.67
CA SER A 882 1.21 18.89 -1.72
C SER A 882 0.48 18.87 -3.07
N PRO A 883 0.11 20.03 -3.65
CA PRO A 883 -0.51 20.08 -4.97
C PRO A 883 0.47 19.70 -6.06
N ASP A 884 1.71 20.17 -5.94
CA ASP A 884 2.69 20.16 -7.02
C ASP A 884 3.51 18.85 -7.09
N HIS A 885 3.58 18.08 -6.00
CA HIS A 885 4.22 16.75 -5.98
C HIS A 885 3.50 15.82 -5.01
N GLN A 886 2.80 14.83 -5.55
CA GLN A 886 2.09 13.83 -4.76
C GLN A 886 2.82 12.49 -4.83
N PHE A 887 3.08 11.87 -3.70
CA PHE A 887 3.42 10.45 -3.65
C PHE A 887 2.13 9.63 -3.58
N GLU A 888 2.01 8.62 -4.43
CA GLU A 888 0.86 7.72 -4.47
C GLU A 888 1.32 6.26 -4.55
N ILE A 889 0.68 5.42 -3.74
CA ILE A 889 0.66 3.97 -3.89
C ILE A 889 -0.80 3.59 -4.08
N LEU A 890 -1.15 2.93 -5.18
CA LEU A 890 -2.54 2.54 -5.46
C LEU A 890 -2.57 1.14 -6.05
N ALA A 891 -3.36 0.26 -5.45
CA ALA A 891 -3.80 -0.98 -6.07
C ALA A 891 -5.28 -0.83 -6.44
N GLY A 892 -5.60 -0.95 -7.73
CA GLY A 892 -6.95 -0.77 -8.25
C GLY A 892 -7.33 -1.81 -9.29
N PHE A 893 -8.64 -2.00 -9.44
CA PHE A 893 -9.25 -2.93 -10.38
C PHE A 893 -10.29 -2.21 -11.23
N GLY A 894 -10.32 -2.56 -12.50
CA GLY A 894 -11.35 -2.18 -13.45
C GLY A 894 -12.09 -3.43 -13.94
N THR A 895 -13.37 -3.29 -14.20
CA THR A 895 -14.25 -4.39 -14.63
C THR A 895 -14.73 -4.21 -16.07
N GLU A 896 -15.20 -5.30 -16.68
CA GLU A 896 -16.11 -5.24 -17.81
C GLU A 896 -17.45 -4.61 -17.40
N PRO A 897 -18.28 -4.16 -18.36
CA PRO A 897 -19.57 -3.58 -18.04
C PRO A 897 -20.52 -4.48 -17.24
N ILE A 898 -21.56 -3.89 -16.63
CA ILE A 898 -22.63 -4.59 -15.89
C ILE A 898 -23.22 -5.77 -16.69
N GLY A 899 -23.54 -5.56 -17.97
CA GLY A 899 -24.08 -6.60 -18.85
C GLY A 899 -23.14 -7.79 -19.10
N ARG A 900 -21.88 -7.71 -18.65
CA ARG A 900 -20.87 -8.78 -18.66
C ARG A 900 -20.44 -9.18 -17.24
N ASN A 901 -21.36 -9.07 -16.27
CA ASN A 901 -21.20 -9.56 -14.89
C ASN A 901 -20.02 -8.96 -14.11
N PHE A 902 -19.58 -7.73 -14.44
CA PHE A 902 -18.44 -7.08 -13.78
C PHE A 902 -17.17 -7.93 -13.73
N GLU A 903 -16.91 -8.78 -14.73
CA GLU A 903 -15.67 -9.55 -14.77
C GLU A 903 -14.45 -8.61 -14.67
N VAL A 904 -13.46 -8.97 -13.84
CA VAL A 904 -12.26 -8.13 -13.66
C VAL A 904 -11.47 -8.12 -14.97
N SER A 905 -11.49 -6.98 -15.67
CA SER A 905 -10.82 -6.79 -16.95
C SER A 905 -9.40 -6.28 -16.78
N GLN A 906 -9.12 -5.57 -15.69
CA GLN A 906 -7.84 -4.91 -15.52
C GLN A 906 -7.43 -4.79 -14.05
N PHE A 907 -6.14 -4.98 -13.80
CA PHE A 907 -5.47 -4.61 -12.56
C PHE A 907 -4.49 -3.47 -12.82
N ARG A 908 -4.48 -2.48 -11.92
CA ARG A 908 -3.57 -1.34 -11.93
C ARG A 908 -2.85 -1.25 -10.60
N LEU A 909 -1.53 -1.17 -10.68
CA LEU A 909 -0.67 -0.92 -9.54
C LEU A 909 0.17 0.31 -9.86
N VAL A 910 0.15 1.29 -8.95
CA VAL A 910 0.90 2.54 -9.06
C VAL A 910 1.76 2.68 -7.83
N PHE A 911 3.00 3.12 -8.02
CA PHE A 911 3.93 3.42 -6.94
C PHE A 911 4.81 4.61 -7.35
N GLY A 912 4.82 5.67 -6.53
CA GLY A 912 5.83 6.72 -6.62
C GLY A 912 5.28 8.14 -6.64
N ALA A 913 6.17 9.10 -6.93
CA ALA A 913 5.82 10.52 -7.02
C ALA A 913 5.20 10.84 -8.38
N THR A 914 3.97 11.36 -8.40
CA THR A 914 3.21 11.73 -9.61
C THR A 914 3.99 12.70 -10.49
N ARG A 915 3.66 12.67 -11.78
CA ARG A 915 4.39 13.39 -12.83
C ARG A 915 3.95 14.85 -12.92
N GLY A 916 4.86 15.78 -12.61
CA GLY A 916 4.70 17.22 -12.90
C GLY A 916 3.79 18.01 -11.95
N PHE A 917 3.65 19.30 -12.28
CA PHE A 917 2.99 20.38 -11.50
C PHE A 917 1.49 20.50 -11.70
#